data_AF-A0A953GJ75-F1
#
_entry.id   AF-A0A953GJ75-F1
#
_cell.length_a   1.000
_cell.length_b   1.000
_cell.length_c   1.000
_cell.angle_alpha   90.00
_cell.angle_beta   90.00
_cell.angle_gamma   90.00
#
_symmetry.space_group_name_H-M   'P 1'
#
loop_
_entity.id
_entity.type
_entity.pdbx_description
1 polymer ?
#
loop_
_entity_poly.entity_id
_entity_poly.type
_entity_poly.pdbx_seq_one_letter_code
_entity_poly.pdbx_strand_id
1 'polypeptide(L)'
;MKKYLYSYSLIAGFFMLLIDSSNLIAQAPLACNRTNDSMELVSFYNQYDGDNWTNNTNWLVPGESIDTWYGVEVSAQGCVIGLRLDENNLVGKLMDLKLNNLRVLSLSKNFIEGELVNFSNIPLVDSLNLSDNLISGTLPDFNNLGNLVTLDISVNSIEGPIPDFSKFPKLVTLSLYDNSLTGSIPDFTKLRSLETMWIDGNQLSGTIPNFSNLPELGSLYLGRNNFSGTIPVFTKVPQMFFLSYGENNFTGTIPQFTNMPKLWMLDLSSCNLSGSIPTLNLPNLHTLFLRNNNFTGPLPDFSNVKLLDFLELGANQLTGSLPDFSNLPDLYSVWLYDNFFSGPIPNSPFVEFYHYEGNKFTFSDILASGKKSPNYYYDSQKDFYTDTVIMVAKNKPLIIDLGIDKNIKDNNYDVYLVDNGLLNYRFSQDSNKILFSNPQASNSGRYIVKVSNPRLPLLELKSKTISLRICDVQKDSMELVRLYNSTGGNSWTNHNNWLIPGKKINEWYGIHTNNLGCVQSIDLSNNNLQGSIPLLDLNTLDTAIFANNVLNGKIPEVKIPFIKTLNLSQNQLSGPIPQTINNWNNIQNLNLSKNGLSGGVPPDLGDLCDLRSLKINDNKLKGQLPDNLTMLPNLEVGKVDFGNNEIDSLNDKFIWFCPFGDSIFRSNPAYDRFLGICNVKCSGKEFESLKDFAWIEDTIKHLNCKLSNCEFTDVHAGFVNVRNVKVFYTHTRCYTVKGPPSEYSDEVKFYDCGGHLLEVVNNTDKNNFATMYHAITQEDFDNLAYDIKWTCGQSLNSSTSTKDHVNRSKKWRGVAFKLDFSPNPAIEKTTCVIPEFFETNPIIALTNNLGQVFSVDYIKGPSSLELNVSKLQTGIYTVTVRSANQFYTGKIFVQKI
;
A
#
# COMPACT_ATOMS: atom_id res chain seq x y z
N MET A 1 -17.05 0.54 18.97
CA MET A 1 -17.48 -0.09 17.70
C MET A 1 -18.52 -1.20 17.86
N LYS A 2 -18.27 -2.32 18.56
CA LYS A 2 -19.30 -3.39 18.76
C LYS A 2 -20.59 -2.94 19.45
N LYS A 3 -20.61 -1.82 20.18
CA LYS A 3 -21.83 -1.28 20.81
C LYS A 3 -22.66 -0.38 19.89
N TYR A 4 -22.07 0.14 18.81
CA TYR A 4 -22.71 1.07 17.86
C TYR A 4 -23.11 0.38 16.53
N LEU A 5 -22.34 -0.62 16.07
CA LEU A 5 -22.74 -1.46 14.93
C LEU A 5 -23.92 -2.40 15.29
N TYR A 6 -23.98 -2.90 16.53
CA TYR A 6 -25.13 -3.68 17.01
C TYR A 6 -26.38 -2.81 17.27
N SER A 7 -26.24 -1.49 17.45
CA SER A 7 -27.41 -0.60 17.58
C SER A 7 -28.08 -0.29 16.24
N TYR A 8 -27.39 -0.41 15.10
CA TYR A 8 -28.02 -0.23 13.79
C TYR A 8 -29.00 -1.36 13.45
N SER A 9 -28.68 -2.61 13.82
CA SER A 9 -29.62 -3.73 13.71
C SER A 9 -30.76 -3.67 14.74
N LEU A 10 -30.50 -3.11 15.93
CA LEU A 10 -31.50 -2.99 17.01
C LEU A 10 -32.48 -1.82 16.80
N ILE A 11 -32.06 -0.71 16.17
CA ILE A 11 -32.96 0.44 15.85
C ILE A 11 -33.78 0.14 14.59
N ALA A 12 -33.21 -0.54 13.59
CA ALA A 12 -33.97 -1.07 12.45
C ALA A 12 -34.99 -2.14 12.90
N GLY A 13 -34.62 -3.00 13.87
CA GLY A 13 -35.52 -3.96 14.48
C GLY A 13 -36.62 -3.35 15.37
N PHE A 14 -36.39 -2.17 15.97
CA PHE A 14 -37.37 -1.52 16.85
C PHE A 14 -38.53 -0.85 16.11
N PHE A 15 -38.33 -0.43 14.85
CA PHE A 15 -39.43 0.08 14.02
C PHE A 15 -40.28 -1.03 13.37
N MET A 16 -39.75 -2.25 13.23
CA MET A 16 -40.50 -3.39 12.67
C MET A 16 -41.50 -4.04 13.65
N LEU A 17 -41.45 -3.73 14.95
CA LEU A 17 -42.24 -4.42 15.98
C LEU A 17 -43.51 -3.66 16.45
N LEU A 18 -43.85 -2.51 15.85
CA LEU A 18 -45.02 -1.73 16.26
C LEU A 18 -45.91 -1.35 15.07
N ILE A 19 -46.41 -2.35 14.34
CA ILE A 19 -47.74 -2.18 13.74
C ILE A 19 -48.73 -2.62 14.82
N ASP A 20 -49.25 -1.63 15.54
CA ASP A 20 -50.44 -1.80 16.35
C ASP A 20 -51.55 -2.30 15.41
N SER A 21 -52.00 -3.54 15.60
CA SER A 21 -53.06 -4.20 14.83
C SER A 21 -54.43 -3.49 14.96
N SER A 22 -54.49 -2.35 15.65
CA SER A 22 -55.71 -1.62 15.99
C SER A 22 -56.30 -0.76 14.85
N ASN A 23 -55.57 -0.53 13.74
CA ASN A 23 -56.05 0.31 12.62
C ASN A 23 -56.22 -0.43 11.27
N LEU A 24 -56.59 -1.72 11.32
CA LEU A 24 -56.98 -2.46 10.12
C LEU A 24 -58.37 -2.00 9.65
N ILE A 25 -58.44 -1.27 8.52
CA ILE A 25 -59.69 -0.98 7.83
C ILE A 25 -60.33 -2.32 7.44
N ALA A 26 -61.45 -2.64 8.08
CA ALA A 26 -62.20 -3.87 7.85
C ALA A 26 -62.86 -3.86 6.45
N GLN A 27 -62.18 -4.40 5.44
CA GLN A 27 -62.88 -5.00 4.30
C GLN A 27 -63.58 -6.26 4.80
N ALA A 28 -64.85 -6.43 4.42
CA ALA A 28 -65.62 -7.61 4.81
C ALA A 28 -64.91 -8.88 4.31
N PRO A 29 -64.63 -9.87 5.19
CA PRO A 29 -63.98 -11.11 4.78
C PRO A 29 -64.79 -11.80 3.69
N LEU A 30 -64.09 -12.39 2.72
CA LEU A 30 -64.69 -13.32 1.76
C LEU A 30 -65.32 -14.48 2.54
N ALA A 31 -66.37 -15.11 1.98
CA ALA A 31 -67.14 -16.16 2.67
C ALA A 31 -66.22 -17.16 3.39
N CYS A 32 -66.33 -17.21 4.73
CA CYS A 32 -65.40 -17.95 5.57
C CYS A 32 -65.56 -19.47 5.38
N ASN A 33 -64.47 -20.18 5.07
CA ASN A 33 -64.45 -21.62 4.92
C ASN A 33 -63.34 -22.26 5.76
N ARG A 34 -63.61 -22.38 7.06
CA ARG A 34 -62.70 -22.94 8.06
C ARG A 34 -62.24 -24.37 7.74
N THR A 35 -63.07 -25.17 7.08
CA THR A 35 -62.70 -26.54 6.68
C THR A 35 -61.63 -26.52 5.59
N ASN A 36 -61.73 -25.62 4.62
CA ASN A 36 -60.69 -25.45 3.60
C ASN A 36 -59.40 -24.89 4.22
N ASP A 37 -59.51 -23.90 5.09
CA ASP A 37 -58.35 -23.33 5.78
C ASP A 37 -57.59 -24.42 6.58
N SER A 38 -58.31 -25.26 7.33
CA SER A 38 -57.66 -26.34 8.08
C SER A 38 -57.01 -27.39 7.18
N MET A 39 -57.64 -27.75 6.04
CA MET A 39 -57.03 -28.67 5.08
C MET A 39 -55.76 -28.09 4.44
N GLU A 40 -55.77 -26.80 4.11
CA GLU A 40 -54.61 -26.10 3.54
C GLU A 40 -53.46 -26.04 4.55
N LEU A 41 -53.74 -25.72 5.82
CA LEU A 41 -52.74 -25.72 6.89
C LEU A 41 -52.17 -27.13 7.14
N VAL A 42 -52.98 -28.19 7.08
CA VAL A 42 -52.47 -29.58 7.15
C VAL A 42 -51.53 -29.88 5.98
N SER A 43 -51.87 -29.43 4.76
CA SER A 43 -50.99 -29.57 3.60
C SER A 43 -49.68 -28.81 3.80
N PHE A 44 -49.74 -27.60 4.35
CA PHE A 44 -48.57 -26.79 4.70
C PHE A 44 -47.68 -27.51 5.73
N TYR A 45 -48.26 -28.02 6.82
CA TYR A 45 -47.55 -28.78 7.84
C TYR A 45 -46.80 -29.97 7.24
N ASN A 46 -47.45 -30.75 6.38
CA ASN A 46 -46.85 -31.92 5.74
C ASN A 46 -45.76 -31.54 4.73
N GLN A 47 -45.90 -30.42 4.02
CA GLN A 47 -44.92 -29.97 3.03
C GLN A 47 -43.58 -29.56 3.67
N TYR A 48 -43.65 -28.90 4.83
CA TYR A 48 -42.48 -28.37 5.55
C TYR A 48 -42.01 -29.27 6.69
N ASP A 49 -42.41 -30.55 6.70
CA ASP A 49 -42.00 -31.53 7.72
C ASP A 49 -42.28 -31.06 9.16
N GLY A 50 -43.53 -30.72 9.42
CA GLY A 50 -43.98 -30.06 10.66
C GLY A 50 -43.64 -30.77 11.97
N ASP A 51 -43.38 -32.08 11.92
CA ASP A 51 -42.95 -32.85 13.09
C ASP A 51 -41.55 -32.41 13.58
N ASN A 52 -40.74 -31.80 12.71
CA ASN A 52 -39.37 -31.35 12.97
C ASN A 52 -39.22 -29.82 13.09
N TRP A 53 -40.33 -29.08 13.20
CA TRP A 53 -40.30 -27.66 13.51
C TRP A 53 -39.79 -27.41 14.93
N THR A 54 -39.20 -26.23 15.16
CA THR A 54 -38.79 -25.79 16.51
C THR A 54 -39.98 -25.75 17.46
N ASN A 55 -41.14 -25.31 16.96
CA ASN A 55 -42.40 -25.24 17.68
C ASN A 55 -43.56 -25.63 16.75
N ASN A 56 -44.13 -26.80 17.02
CA ASN A 56 -45.34 -27.33 16.39
C ASN A 56 -46.49 -27.51 17.39
N THR A 57 -46.50 -26.73 18.47
CA THR A 57 -47.50 -26.86 19.55
C THR A 57 -48.93 -26.90 19.00
N ASN A 58 -49.69 -27.92 19.40
CA ASN A 58 -51.09 -28.22 19.04
C ASN A 58 -51.36 -28.58 17.58
N TRP A 59 -50.37 -28.49 16.67
CA TRP A 59 -50.55 -28.93 15.30
C TRP A 59 -50.84 -30.43 15.23
N LEU A 60 -51.91 -30.80 14.52
CA LEU A 60 -52.37 -32.18 14.33
C LEU A 60 -52.66 -32.99 15.61
N VAL A 61 -52.73 -32.35 16.79
CA VAL A 61 -53.08 -33.02 18.04
C VAL A 61 -54.58 -33.35 18.05
N PRO A 62 -54.99 -34.62 18.26
CA PRO A 62 -56.40 -34.99 18.23
C PRO A 62 -57.24 -34.20 19.26
N GLY A 63 -58.29 -33.53 18.78
CA GLY A 63 -59.22 -32.75 19.62
C GLY A 63 -58.87 -31.26 19.75
N GLU A 64 -57.68 -30.85 19.29
CA GLU A 64 -57.28 -29.44 19.23
C GLU A 64 -57.88 -28.73 18.01
N SER A 65 -58.19 -27.45 18.18
CA SER A 65 -58.72 -26.57 17.12
C SER A 65 -57.58 -25.83 16.41
N ILE A 66 -57.73 -25.47 15.13
CA ILE A 66 -56.74 -24.62 14.44
C ILE A 66 -56.49 -23.28 15.14
N ASP A 67 -57.43 -22.84 15.99
CA ASP A 67 -57.31 -21.62 16.80
C ASP A 67 -56.23 -21.75 17.90
N THR A 68 -55.83 -22.98 18.24
CA THR A 68 -54.81 -23.27 19.26
C THR A 68 -53.46 -23.60 18.63
N TRP A 69 -53.37 -23.71 17.30
CA TRP A 69 -52.15 -24.08 16.60
C TRP A 69 -51.13 -22.94 16.68
N TYR A 70 -49.89 -23.28 17.05
CA TYR A 70 -48.83 -22.29 17.15
C TYR A 70 -48.66 -21.53 15.82
N GLY A 71 -48.66 -20.20 15.90
CA GLY A 71 -48.48 -19.32 14.74
C GLY A 71 -49.74 -19.07 13.90
N VAL A 72 -50.88 -19.70 14.21
CA VAL A 72 -52.14 -19.48 13.47
C VAL A 72 -53.00 -18.44 14.19
N GLU A 73 -53.41 -17.39 13.48
CA GLU A 73 -54.37 -16.38 13.93
C GLU A 73 -55.68 -16.54 13.15
N VAL A 74 -56.81 -16.58 13.86
CA VAL A 74 -58.14 -16.69 13.27
C VAL A 74 -59.01 -15.45 13.56
N SER A 75 -59.92 -15.13 12.65
CA SER A 75 -60.92 -14.08 12.84
C SER A 75 -61.98 -14.48 13.86
N ALA A 76 -62.84 -13.53 14.26
CA ALA A 76 -64.01 -13.83 15.10
C ALA A 76 -64.97 -14.86 14.48
N GLN A 77 -64.94 -15.04 13.15
CA GLN A 77 -65.70 -16.06 12.42
C GLN A 77 -64.93 -17.39 12.26
N GLY A 78 -63.70 -17.48 12.78
CA GLY A 78 -62.87 -18.68 12.76
C GLY A 78 -62.12 -18.94 11.46
N CYS A 79 -61.90 -17.92 10.63
CA CYS A 79 -61.11 -18.02 9.40
C CYS A 79 -59.66 -17.64 9.65
N VAL A 80 -58.71 -18.28 8.98
CA VAL A 80 -57.28 -17.97 9.12
C VAL A 80 -56.98 -16.60 8.52
N ILE A 81 -56.49 -15.70 9.36
CA ILE A 81 -56.11 -14.32 9.02
C ILE A 81 -54.62 -14.05 9.23
N GLY A 82 -53.91 -14.89 9.99
CA GLY A 82 -52.48 -14.77 10.18
C GLY A 82 -51.79 -16.14 10.26
N LEU A 83 -50.60 -16.22 9.67
CA LEU A 83 -49.69 -17.35 9.79
C LEU A 83 -48.28 -16.81 10.08
N ARG A 84 -47.79 -17.03 11.30
CA ARG A 84 -46.48 -16.55 11.81
C ARG A 84 -45.65 -17.73 12.32
N LEU A 85 -44.68 -18.15 11.53
CA LEU A 85 -43.81 -19.29 11.81
C LEU A 85 -42.34 -18.90 11.60
N ASP A 86 -41.97 -17.72 12.10
CA ASP A 86 -40.60 -17.22 12.05
C ASP A 86 -39.65 -18.08 12.90
N GLU A 87 -38.39 -18.26 12.47
CA GLU A 87 -37.36 -18.99 13.21
C GLU A 87 -37.79 -20.42 13.63
N ASN A 88 -38.55 -21.11 12.76
CA ASN A 88 -39.23 -22.35 13.12
C ASN A 88 -38.73 -23.59 12.36
N ASN A 89 -37.60 -23.46 11.67
CA ASN A 89 -36.93 -24.54 10.94
C ASN A 89 -37.76 -25.10 9.77
N LEU A 90 -38.53 -24.25 9.06
CA LEU A 90 -39.26 -24.66 7.87
C LEU A 90 -38.27 -24.90 6.71
N VAL A 91 -38.22 -26.12 6.19
CA VAL A 91 -37.33 -26.51 5.08
C VAL A 91 -38.17 -26.91 3.87
N GLY A 92 -37.87 -26.34 2.70
CA GLY A 92 -38.49 -26.74 1.44
C GLY A 92 -38.93 -25.57 0.56
N LYS A 93 -39.63 -25.86 -0.54
CA LYS A 93 -40.05 -24.83 -1.49
C LYS A 93 -41.23 -23.99 -0.98
N LEU A 94 -41.26 -22.72 -1.35
CA LEU A 94 -42.38 -21.82 -1.03
C LEU A 94 -43.72 -22.36 -1.57
N MET A 95 -44.72 -22.50 -0.69
CA MET A 95 -46.07 -22.94 -1.04
C MET A 95 -46.97 -21.77 -1.50
N ASP A 96 -47.70 -21.94 -2.60
CA ASP A 96 -48.78 -21.02 -3.02
C ASP A 96 -50.05 -21.26 -2.18
N LEU A 97 -50.08 -20.68 -0.99
CA LEU A 97 -51.13 -20.84 0.02
C LEU A 97 -52.52 -20.43 -0.50
N LYS A 98 -53.53 -21.27 -0.27
CA LYS A 98 -54.94 -21.00 -0.62
C LYS A 98 -55.78 -20.48 0.54
N LEU A 99 -55.25 -19.50 1.27
CA LEU A 99 -55.88 -18.89 2.43
C LEU A 99 -56.46 -17.50 2.08
N ASN A 100 -57.63 -17.46 1.45
CA ASN A 100 -58.19 -16.23 0.85
C ASN A 100 -58.43 -15.06 1.82
N ASN A 101 -58.51 -15.34 3.13
CA ASN A 101 -58.70 -14.32 4.18
C ASN A 101 -57.40 -13.92 4.89
N LEU A 102 -56.25 -14.46 4.47
CA LEU A 102 -54.96 -14.19 5.08
C LEU A 102 -54.60 -12.71 4.95
N ARG A 103 -54.20 -12.12 6.08
CA ARG A 103 -53.74 -10.74 6.22
C ARG A 103 -52.24 -10.70 6.46
N VAL A 104 -51.76 -11.56 7.35
CA VAL A 104 -50.35 -11.65 7.73
C VAL A 104 -49.76 -13.01 7.35
N LEU A 105 -48.67 -12.99 6.61
CA LEU A 105 -47.81 -14.15 6.37
C LEU A 105 -46.38 -13.81 6.78
N SER A 106 -45.87 -14.47 7.82
CA SER A 106 -44.51 -14.28 8.33
C SER A 106 -43.80 -15.63 8.46
N LEU A 107 -42.81 -15.86 7.62
CA LEU A 107 -42.02 -17.10 7.55
C LEU A 107 -40.51 -16.78 7.60
N SER A 108 -40.12 -15.70 8.27
CA SER A 108 -38.72 -15.24 8.28
C SER A 108 -37.78 -16.17 9.05
N LYS A 109 -36.47 -16.12 8.74
CA LYS A 109 -35.43 -16.91 9.41
C LYS A 109 -35.68 -18.42 9.34
N ASN A 110 -35.96 -18.91 8.15
CA ASN A 110 -36.19 -20.32 7.87
C ASN A 110 -35.29 -20.78 6.70
N PHE A 111 -35.50 -21.98 6.20
CA PHE A 111 -34.75 -22.57 5.08
C PHE A 111 -35.67 -22.76 3.86
N ILE A 112 -36.55 -21.79 3.62
CA ILE A 112 -37.46 -21.82 2.47
C ILE A 112 -36.66 -21.49 1.21
N GLU A 113 -36.72 -22.37 0.21
CA GLU A 113 -35.96 -22.27 -1.03
C GLU A 113 -36.86 -22.18 -2.29
N GLY A 114 -36.24 -22.00 -3.46
CA GLY A 114 -36.94 -21.91 -4.74
C GLY A 114 -37.42 -20.50 -5.08
N GLU A 115 -38.29 -20.40 -6.09
CA GLU A 115 -38.75 -19.12 -6.64
C GLU A 115 -39.98 -18.56 -5.90
N LEU A 116 -40.13 -17.24 -5.89
CA LEU A 116 -41.34 -16.57 -5.40
C LEU A 116 -42.57 -16.92 -6.25
N VAL A 117 -43.69 -17.16 -5.57
CA VAL A 117 -45.01 -17.25 -6.20
C VAL A 117 -45.65 -15.87 -6.31
N ASN A 118 -46.67 -15.71 -7.16
CA ASN A 118 -47.34 -14.40 -7.35
C ASN A 118 -48.43 -14.10 -6.31
N PHE A 119 -48.60 -14.98 -5.31
CA PHE A 119 -49.54 -14.83 -4.19
C PHE A 119 -50.99 -14.50 -4.61
N SER A 120 -51.44 -14.99 -5.77
CA SER A 120 -52.77 -14.69 -6.32
C SER A 120 -53.92 -15.21 -5.47
N ASN A 121 -53.66 -16.19 -4.60
CA ASN A 121 -54.65 -16.83 -3.74
C ASN A 121 -54.77 -16.18 -2.35
N ILE A 122 -53.98 -15.15 -2.05
CA ILE A 122 -54.02 -14.41 -0.77
C ILE A 122 -54.18 -12.89 -0.98
N PRO A 123 -55.24 -12.43 -1.67
CA PRO A 123 -55.38 -11.05 -2.14
C PRO A 123 -55.59 -10.00 -1.02
N LEU A 124 -55.85 -10.44 0.22
CA LEU A 124 -56.10 -9.56 1.36
C LEU A 124 -54.85 -9.30 2.22
N VAL A 125 -53.70 -9.86 1.86
CA VAL A 125 -52.46 -9.71 2.63
C VAL A 125 -52.05 -8.24 2.73
N ASP A 126 -51.81 -7.81 3.96
CA ASP A 126 -51.26 -6.50 4.32
C ASP A 126 -49.81 -6.59 4.80
N SER A 127 -49.39 -7.73 5.36
CA SER A 127 -48.00 -7.94 5.78
C SER A 127 -47.46 -9.26 5.24
N LEU A 128 -46.44 -9.15 4.39
CA LEU A 128 -45.69 -10.29 3.86
C LEU A 128 -44.23 -10.19 4.32
N ASN A 129 -43.79 -11.14 5.15
CA ASN A 129 -42.41 -11.25 5.60
C ASN A 129 -41.85 -12.63 5.27
N LEU A 130 -40.87 -12.67 4.38
CA LEU A 130 -40.13 -13.85 3.94
C LEU A 130 -38.61 -13.65 4.10
N SER A 131 -38.19 -12.70 4.94
CA SER A 131 -36.78 -12.33 5.10
C SER A 131 -35.92 -13.47 5.66
N ASP A 132 -34.63 -13.49 5.37
CA ASP A 132 -33.66 -14.45 5.92
C ASP A 132 -34.07 -15.90 5.62
N ASN A 133 -34.07 -16.22 4.32
CA ASN A 133 -34.40 -17.53 3.74
C ASN A 133 -33.44 -17.82 2.56
N LEU A 134 -33.73 -18.87 1.78
CA LEU A 134 -32.96 -19.29 0.60
C LEU A 134 -33.74 -19.05 -0.71
N ILE A 135 -34.65 -18.06 -0.72
CA ILE A 135 -35.52 -17.77 -1.87
C ILE A 135 -34.66 -17.18 -3.00
N SER A 136 -34.92 -17.62 -4.23
CA SER A 136 -34.17 -17.25 -5.44
C SER A 136 -35.13 -16.88 -6.59
N GLY A 137 -34.60 -16.65 -7.80
CA GLY A 137 -35.38 -16.19 -8.95
C GLY A 137 -35.68 -14.70 -8.88
N THR A 138 -36.72 -14.24 -9.58
CA THR A 138 -37.04 -12.81 -9.72
C THR A 138 -38.24 -12.38 -8.88
N LEU A 139 -38.30 -11.10 -8.50
CA LEU A 139 -39.52 -10.51 -7.93
C LEU A 139 -40.67 -10.52 -8.95
N PRO A 140 -41.85 -11.09 -8.62
CA PRO A 140 -43.04 -10.96 -9.46
C PRO A 140 -43.65 -9.56 -9.34
N ASP A 141 -44.53 -9.18 -10.26
CA ASP A 141 -45.20 -7.86 -10.24
C ASP A 141 -46.20 -7.68 -9.07
N PHE A 142 -46.49 -8.76 -8.32
CA PHE A 142 -47.44 -8.78 -7.19
C PHE A 142 -48.83 -8.18 -7.50
N ASN A 143 -49.29 -8.22 -8.76
CA ASN A 143 -50.48 -7.50 -9.25
C ASN A 143 -51.77 -7.67 -8.42
N ASN A 144 -51.85 -8.69 -7.56
CA ASN A 144 -53.01 -9.03 -6.74
C ASN A 144 -52.92 -8.56 -5.28
N LEU A 145 -51.79 -8.00 -4.83
CA LEU A 145 -51.54 -7.63 -3.42
C LEU A 145 -51.86 -6.16 -3.10
N GLY A 146 -52.95 -5.59 -3.64
CA GLY A 146 -53.27 -4.15 -3.52
C GLY A 146 -53.49 -3.62 -2.08
N ASN A 147 -53.54 -4.51 -1.07
CA ASN A 147 -53.67 -4.17 0.35
C ASN A 147 -52.33 -4.12 1.11
N LEU A 148 -51.22 -4.45 0.45
CA LEU A 148 -49.92 -4.58 1.09
C LEU A 148 -49.46 -3.27 1.76
N VAL A 149 -49.09 -3.39 3.03
CA VAL A 149 -48.56 -2.32 3.90
C VAL A 149 -47.08 -2.59 4.19
N THR A 150 -46.72 -3.86 4.42
CA THR A 150 -45.34 -4.28 4.68
C THR A 150 -44.95 -5.38 3.71
N LEU A 151 -43.84 -5.16 3.00
CA LEU A 151 -43.16 -6.16 2.19
C LEU A 151 -41.72 -6.31 2.67
N ASP A 152 -41.40 -7.47 3.24
CA ASP A 152 -40.03 -7.82 3.61
C ASP A 152 -39.62 -9.14 2.95
N ILE A 153 -38.65 -9.05 2.06
CA ILE A 153 -38.02 -10.19 1.38
C ILE A 153 -36.48 -10.03 1.43
N SER A 154 -35.95 -9.32 2.43
CA SER A 154 -34.51 -9.11 2.58
C SER A 154 -33.75 -10.39 2.90
N VAL A 155 -32.42 -10.39 2.72
CA VAL A 155 -31.54 -11.50 3.08
C VAL A 155 -31.99 -12.80 2.40
N ASN A 156 -31.98 -12.79 1.07
CA ASN A 156 -32.33 -13.91 0.21
C ASN A 156 -31.38 -13.91 -1.01
N SER A 157 -31.65 -14.74 -2.02
CA SER A 157 -30.88 -14.85 -3.27
C SER A 157 -31.68 -14.36 -4.49
N ILE A 158 -32.53 -13.34 -4.33
CA ILE A 158 -33.41 -12.85 -5.38
C ILE A 158 -32.63 -11.98 -6.37
N GLU A 159 -32.85 -12.20 -7.67
CA GLU A 159 -32.18 -11.51 -8.78
C GLU A 159 -33.17 -10.73 -9.65
N GLY A 160 -32.64 -10.08 -10.70
CA GLY A 160 -33.44 -9.31 -11.64
C GLY A 160 -33.87 -7.92 -11.14
N PRO A 161 -34.67 -7.19 -11.91
CA PRO A 161 -35.06 -5.82 -11.59
C PRO A 161 -36.14 -5.75 -10.51
N ILE A 162 -36.19 -4.62 -9.79
CA ILE A 162 -37.34 -4.29 -8.93
C ILE A 162 -38.54 -3.96 -9.84
N PRO A 163 -39.70 -4.63 -9.69
CA PRO A 163 -40.88 -4.35 -10.50
C PRO A 163 -41.59 -3.06 -10.06
N ASP A 164 -42.51 -2.56 -10.88
CA ASP A 164 -43.28 -1.36 -10.55
C ASP A 164 -44.32 -1.64 -9.44
N PHE A 165 -44.10 -1.00 -8.29
CA PHE A 165 -44.98 -1.10 -7.13
C PHE A 165 -46.11 -0.07 -7.11
N SER A 166 -46.36 0.66 -8.21
CA SER A 166 -47.39 1.70 -8.30
C SER A 166 -48.83 1.24 -7.95
N LYS A 167 -49.07 -0.07 -7.91
CA LYS A 167 -50.34 -0.71 -7.51
C LYS A 167 -50.52 -0.90 -6.00
N PHE A 168 -49.51 -0.58 -5.18
CA PHE A 168 -49.50 -0.74 -3.72
C PHE A 168 -49.48 0.62 -2.99
N PRO A 169 -50.50 1.48 -3.15
CA PRO A 169 -50.47 2.83 -2.60
C PRO A 169 -50.46 2.88 -1.05
N LYS A 170 -50.74 1.75 -0.38
CA LYS A 170 -50.73 1.59 1.08
C LYS A 170 -49.38 1.15 1.64
N LEU A 171 -48.39 0.85 0.79
CA LEU A 171 -47.09 0.34 1.23
C LEU A 171 -46.39 1.38 2.10
N VAL A 172 -46.05 0.98 3.34
CA VAL A 172 -45.37 1.77 4.36
C VAL A 172 -43.92 1.33 4.48
N THR A 173 -43.67 0.03 4.46
CA THR A 173 -42.34 -0.57 4.60
C THR A 173 -42.02 -1.45 3.40
N LEU A 174 -40.90 -1.15 2.74
CA LEU A 174 -40.31 -1.96 1.68
C LEU A 174 -38.89 -2.36 2.07
N SER A 175 -38.67 -3.66 2.25
CA SER A 175 -37.38 -4.24 2.62
C SER A 175 -36.98 -5.31 1.61
N LEU A 176 -35.91 -5.03 0.86
CA LEU A 176 -35.32 -5.90 -0.16
C LEU A 176 -33.79 -6.00 -0.01
N TYR A 177 -33.22 -5.57 1.12
CA TYR A 177 -31.78 -5.49 1.31
C TYR A 177 -31.09 -6.87 1.29
N ASP A 178 -29.78 -6.89 1.03
CA ASP A 178 -28.94 -8.10 0.92
C ASP A 178 -29.59 -9.18 0.02
N ASN A 179 -29.71 -8.85 -1.26
CA ASN A 179 -30.15 -9.73 -2.35
C ASN A 179 -29.21 -9.54 -3.57
N SER A 180 -29.59 -10.07 -4.73
CA SER A 180 -28.87 -9.89 -6.01
C SER A 180 -29.67 -9.07 -7.03
N LEU A 181 -30.50 -8.13 -6.57
CA LEU A 181 -31.35 -7.30 -7.44
C LEU A 181 -30.51 -6.38 -8.33
N THR A 182 -30.93 -6.19 -9.57
CA THR A 182 -30.24 -5.42 -10.62
C THR A 182 -31.14 -4.32 -11.20
N GLY A 183 -30.66 -3.56 -12.18
CA GLY A 183 -31.45 -2.50 -12.82
C GLY A 183 -31.59 -1.24 -11.96
N SER A 184 -32.49 -0.33 -12.34
CA SER A 184 -32.72 0.95 -11.66
C SER A 184 -33.93 0.91 -10.73
N ILE A 185 -33.99 1.83 -9.76
CA ILE A 185 -35.19 2.03 -8.94
C ILE A 185 -36.36 2.50 -9.84
N PRO A 186 -37.51 1.81 -9.83
CA PRO A 186 -38.71 2.23 -10.56
C PRO A 186 -39.30 3.56 -10.08
N ASP A 187 -40.29 4.08 -10.81
CA ASP A 187 -41.03 5.27 -10.39
C ASP A 187 -41.96 4.97 -9.20
N PHE A 188 -41.46 5.24 -8.00
CA PHE A 188 -42.23 5.08 -6.76
C PHE A 188 -43.10 6.28 -6.37
N THR A 189 -43.31 7.28 -7.24
CA THR A 189 -44.08 8.49 -6.90
C THR A 189 -45.53 8.26 -6.45
N LYS A 190 -46.07 7.05 -6.63
CA LYS A 190 -47.40 6.63 -6.17
C LYS A 190 -47.44 6.07 -4.74
N LEU A 191 -46.30 5.71 -4.16
CA LEU A 191 -46.18 5.10 -2.82
C LEU A 191 -46.25 6.16 -1.71
N ARG A 192 -47.30 6.97 -1.66
CA ARG A 192 -47.37 8.16 -0.78
C ARG A 192 -47.34 7.85 0.71
N SER A 193 -47.65 6.61 1.09
CA SER A 193 -47.58 6.11 2.47
C SER A 193 -46.21 5.54 2.85
N LEU A 194 -45.26 5.48 1.92
CA LEU A 194 -43.97 4.85 2.18
C LEU A 194 -43.14 5.67 3.19
N GLU A 195 -42.80 5.01 4.30
CA GLU A 195 -42.03 5.58 5.40
C GLU A 195 -40.60 5.06 5.39
N THR A 196 -40.41 3.78 5.07
CA THR A 196 -39.11 3.09 5.13
C THR A 196 -38.83 2.30 3.86
N MET A 197 -37.63 2.50 3.31
CA MET A 197 -37.11 1.76 2.17
C MET A 197 -35.69 1.27 2.45
N TRP A 198 -35.53 -0.05 2.58
CA TRP A 198 -34.24 -0.74 2.68
C TRP A 198 -33.99 -1.54 1.40
N ILE A 199 -33.07 -1.06 0.56
CA ILE A 199 -32.67 -1.73 -0.68
C ILE A 199 -31.15 -1.81 -0.82
N ASP A 200 -30.42 -1.66 0.28
CA ASP A 200 -28.97 -1.76 0.35
C ASP A 200 -28.46 -3.20 0.11
N GLY A 201 -27.17 -3.36 -0.19
CA GLY A 201 -26.57 -4.69 -0.36
C GLY A 201 -27.06 -5.44 -1.59
N ASN A 202 -27.23 -4.74 -2.71
CA ASN A 202 -27.71 -5.30 -3.98
C ASN A 202 -26.78 -4.90 -5.15
N GLN A 203 -27.19 -5.15 -6.39
CA GLN A 203 -26.47 -4.77 -7.62
C GLN A 203 -27.23 -3.69 -8.42
N LEU A 204 -28.07 -2.89 -7.74
CA LEU A 204 -28.88 -1.84 -8.36
C LEU A 204 -28.00 -0.73 -8.92
N SER A 205 -28.41 -0.12 -10.03
CA SER A 205 -27.62 0.86 -10.79
C SER A 205 -28.48 2.02 -11.32
N GLY A 206 -27.86 2.94 -12.05
CA GLY A 206 -28.53 4.16 -12.54
C GLY A 206 -28.56 5.28 -11.51
N THR A 207 -29.38 6.30 -11.75
CA THR A 207 -29.53 7.48 -10.88
C THR A 207 -30.72 7.32 -9.92
N ILE A 208 -30.66 7.97 -8.78
CA ILE A 208 -31.76 7.96 -7.81
C ILE A 208 -32.94 8.82 -8.30
N PRO A 209 -34.16 8.27 -8.40
CA PRO A 209 -35.35 9.02 -8.78
C PRO A 209 -35.68 10.14 -7.79
N ASN A 210 -36.48 11.11 -8.23
CA ASN A 210 -36.91 12.19 -7.34
C ASN A 210 -38.03 11.73 -6.40
N PHE A 211 -37.71 11.56 -5.11
CA PHE A 211 -38.65 11.16 -4.08
C PHE A 211 -39.45 12.31 -3.43
N SER A 212 -39.45 13.51 -4.01
CA SER A 212 -40.19 14.67 -3.45
C SER A 212 -41.72 14.49 -3.40
N ASN A 213 -42.26 13.41 -3.94
CA ASN A 213 -43.68 13.05 -3.83
C ASN A 213 -43.99 12.02 -2.72
N LEU A 214 -43.01 11.68 -1.88
CA LEU A 214 -43.12 10.74 -0.77
C LEU A 214 -43.06 11.50 0.57
N PRO A 215 -44.17 12.09 1.03
CA PRO A 215 -44.16 13.01 2.17
C PRO A 215 -43.82 12.35 3.50
N GLU A 216 -44.10 11.04 3.64
CA GLU A 216 -43.87 10.27 4.86
C GLU A 216 -42.51 9.57 4.91
N LEU A 217 -41.72 9.63 3.83
CA LEU A 217 -40.43 8.93 3.74
C LEU A 217 -39.46 9.46 4.80
N GLY A 218 -39.16 8.61 5.79
CA GLY A 218 -38.30 8.88 6.93
C GLY A 218 -36.97 8.15 6.88
N SER A 219 -36.92 6.98 6.24
CA SER A 219 -35.75 6.12 6.20
C SER A 219 -35.46 5.64 4.79
N LEU A 220 -34.29 5.98 4.27
CA LEU A 220 -33.83 5.59 2.94
C LEU A 220 -32.41 5.04 3.00
N TYR A 221 -32.27 3.73 2.78
CA TYR A 221 -31.00 3.03 2.76
C TYR A 221 -30.76 2.44 1.38
N LEU A 222 -29.75 2.99 0.70
CA LEU A 222 -29.38 2.67 -0.68
C LEU A 222 -27.95 2.10 -0.77
N GLY A 223 -27.29 1.91 0.37
CA GLY A 223 -25.87 1.63 0.41
C GLY A 223 -25.48 0.30 -0.25
N ARG A 224 -24.19 0.07 -0.50
CA ARG A 224 -23.66 -1.19 -1.06
C ARG A 224 -24.40 -1.59 -2.35
N ASN A 225 -24.40 -0.70 -3.34
CA ASN A 225 -25.02 -0.86 -4.66
C ASN A 225 -24.12 -0.24 -5.75
N ASN A 226 -24.60 -0.23 -7.01
CA ASN A 226 -23.91 0.35 -8.17
C ASN A 226 -24.55 1.68 -8.64
N PHE A 227 -25.24 2.44 -7.77
CA PHE A 227 -25.85 3.72 -8.15
C PHE A 227 -24.79 4.76 -8.54
N SER A 228 -25.13 5.63 -9.50
CA SER A 228 -24.22 6.64 -10.05
C SER A 228 -24.93 7.99 -10.27
N GLY A 229 -24.20 8.98 -10.80
CA GLY A 229 -24.68 10.35 -10.93
C GLY A 229 -24.38 11.20 -9.69
N THR A 230 -25.10 12.30 -9.51
CA THR A 230 -24.94 13.20 -8.36
C THR A 230 -25.95 12.89 -7.25
N ILE A 231 -25.61 13.21 -6.00
CA ILE A 231 -26.56 13.11 -4.88
C ILE A 231 -27.79 13.98 -5.15
N PRO A 232 -29.01 13.41 -5.18
CA PRO A 232 -30.22 14.17 -5.47
C PRO A 232 -30.61 15.10 -4.32
N VAL A 233 -31.22 16.24 -4.64
CA VAL A 233 -31.80 17.16 -3.66
C VAL A 233 -33.31 17.00 -3.68
N PHE A 234 -33.85 16.36 -2.65
CA PHE A 234 -35.30 16.21 -2.48
C PHE A 234 -35.89 17.51 -1.94
N THR A 235 -36.86 18.08 -2.65
CA THR A 235 -37.47 19.37 -2.26
C THR A 235 -38.59 19.20 -1.22
N LYS A 236 -39.05 17.97 -0.96
CA LYS A 236 -40.22 17.70 -0.11
C LYS A 236 -40.18 16.28 0.51
N VAL A 237 -39.34 16.09 1.54
CA VAL A 237 -39.26 14.87 2.37
C VAL A 237 -39.07 15.25 3.86
N PRO A 238 -40.06 15.91 4.48
CA PRO A 238 -39.90 16.54 5.80
C PRO A 238 -39.69 15.54 6.95
N GLN A 239 -40.00 14.26 6.75
CA GLN A 239 -39.84 13.21 7.75
C GLN A 239 -38.46 12.55 7.73
N MET A 240 -37.61 12.85 6.73
CA MET A 240 -36.31 12.19 6.55
C MET A 240 -35.46 12.25 7.82
N PHE A 241 -35.12 11.08 8.35
CA PHE A 241 -34.41 10.86 9.61
C PHE A 241 -33.11 10.06 9.37
N PHE A 242 -33.16 9.04 8.50
CA PHE A 242 -31.99 8.25 8.09
C PHE A 242 -31.81 8.31 6.57
N LEU A 243 -30.63 8.75 6.13
CA LEU A 243 -30.28 8.80 4.71
C LEU A 243 -28.90 8.20 4.48
N SER A 244 -28.84 7.01 3.87
CA SER A 244 -27.59 6.33 3.51
C SER A 244 -27.50 6.11 2.01
N TYR A 245 -26.44 6.68 1.43
CA TYR A 245 -26.01 6.48 0.04
C TYR A 245 -24.68 5.70 -0.05
N GLY A 246 -24.07 5.33 1.09
CA GLY A 246 -22.69 4.89 1.14
C GLY A 246 -22.37 3.67 0.27
N GLU A 247 -21.10 3.45 -0.06
CA GLU A 247 -20.66 2.30 -0.87
C GLU A 247 -21.41 2.22 -2.23
N ASN A 248 -21.38 3.32 -2.99
CA ASN A 248 -21.95 3.46 -4.33
C ASN A 248 -21.02 4.27 -5.24
N ASN A 249 -21.37 4.44 -6.52
CA ASN A 249 -20.58 5.16 -7.52
C ASN A 249 -20.99 6.64 -7.69
N PHE A 250 -21.55 7.29 -6.66
CA PHE A 250 -21.95 8.70 -6.73
C PHE A 250 -20.75 9.64 -6.93
N THR A 251 -20.93 10.68 -7.74
CA THR A 251 -19.93 11.69 -8.11
C THR A 251 -20.45 13.11 -7.84
N GLY A 252 -19.61 14.12 -8.07
CA GLY A 252 -19.97 15.52 -7.83
C GLY A 252 -19.69 15.97 -6.41
N THR A 253 -20.41 16.98 -5.92
CA THR A 253 -20.23 17.59 -4.59
C THR A 253 -21.40 17.26 -3.66
N ILE A 254 -21.20 17.41 -2.34
CA ILE A 254 -22.31 17.36 -1.38
C ILE A 254 -23.25 18.56 -1.65
N PRO A 255 -24.55 18.35 -1.89
CA PRO A 255 -25.49 19.43 -2.08
C PRO A 255 -25.96 20.05 -0.74
N GLN A 256 -26.72 21.13 -0.80
CA GLN A 256 -27.38 21.69 0.37
C GLN A 256 -28.70 20.96 0.67
N PHE A 257 -28.80 20.33 1.84
CA PHE A 257 -29.98 19.59 2.29
C PHE A 257 -31.01 20.49 2.99
N THR A 258 -31.53 21.51 2.29
CA THR A 258 -32.33 22.59 2.91
C THR A 258 -33.70 22.18 3.46
N ASN A 259 -34.21 20.99 3.14
CA ASN A 259 -35.59 20.55 3.44
C ASN A 259 -35.67 19.25 4.26
N MET A 260 -34.64 18.92 5.04
CA MET A 260 -34.58 17.72 5.88
C MET A 260 -34.31 18.07 7.35
N PRO A 261 -35.22 18.81 8.02
CA PRO A 261 -34.96 19.35 9.35
C PRO A 261 -34.81 18.28 10.43
N LYS A 262 -35.28 17.05 10.20
CA LYS A 262 -35.22 15.92 11.14
C LYS A 262 -34.06 14.97 10.89
N LEU A 263 -33.20 15.23 9.89
CA LEU A 263 -32.16 14.30 9.49
C LEU A 263 -31.18 14.07 10.65
N TRP A 264 -31.14 12.83 11.13
CA TRP A 264 -30.35 12.40 12.27
C TRP A 264 -29.02 11.78 11.84
N MET A 265 -29.03 10.96 10.78
CA MET A 265 -27.84 10.37 10.18
C MET A 265 -27.78 10.66 8.68
N LEU A 266 -26.60 11.09 8.24
CA LEU A 266 -26.24 11.19 6.84
C LEU A 266 -24.99 10.34 6.56
N ASP A 267 -25.14 9.35 5.69
CA ASP A 267 -24.04 8.53 5.22
C ASP A 267 -23.82 8.69 3.71
N LEU A 268 -22.65 9.24 3.37
CA LEU A 268 -22.14 9.42 2.01
C LEU A 268 -20.76 8.76 1.85
N SER A 269 -20.43 7.78 2.70
CA SER A 269 -19.12 7.15 2.74
C SER A 269 -18.85 6.27 1.51
N SER A 270 -17.58 6.01 1.19
CA SER A 270 -17.17 5.07 0.13
C SER A 270 -17.85 5.35 -1.22
N CYS A 271 -17.83 6.60 -1.65
CA CYS A 271 -18.33 7.05 -2.94
C CYS A 271 -17.21 7.70 -3.76
N ASN A 272 -17.54 8.30 -4.92
CA ASN A 272 -16.62 9.09 -5.74
C ASN A 272 -16.89 10.60 -5.62
N LEU A 273 -17.39 11.07 -4.46
CA LEU A 273 -17.69 12.48 -4.23
C LEU A 273 -16.41 13.31 -4.10
N SER A 274 -16.47 14.58 -4.46
CA SER A 274 -15.32 15.48 -4.56
C SER A 274 -15.67 16.92 -4.19
N GLY A 275 -14.68 17.81 -4.23
CA GLY A 275 -14.84 19.21 -3.85
C GLY A 275 -14.69 19.42 -2.34
N SER A 276 -15.02 20.61 -1.85
CA SER A 276 -15.00 20.93 -0.42
C SER A 276 -16.28 20.47 0.27
N ILE A 277 -16.16 20.03 1.53
CA ILE A 277 -17.33 19.78 2.38
C ILE A 277 -18.00 21.13 2.64
N PRO A 278 -19.25 21.34 2.23
CA PRO A 278 -19.93 22.61 2.45
C PRO A 278 -20.39 22.73 3.90
N THR A 279 -20.69 23.95 4.35
CA THR A 279 -21.43 24.15 5.61
C THR A 279 -22.80 23.48 5.47
N LEU A 280 -23.10 22.57 6.40
CA LEU A 280 -24.38 21.85 6.45
C LEU A 280 -25.36 22.58 7.36
N ASN A 281 -26.58 22.82 6.87
CA ASN A 281 -27.66 23.39 7.66
C ASN A 281 -28.63 22.30 8.11
N LEU A 282 -28.16 21.43 9.02
CA LEU A 282 -28.87 20.24 9.49
C LEU A 282 -28.89 20.23 11.04
N PRO A 283 -29.82 20.98 11.67
CA PRO A 283 -29.75 21.25 13.11
C PRO A 283 -29.95 20.01 14.00
N ASN A 284 -30.52 18.93 13.46
CA ASN A 284 -30.73 17.65 14.17
C ASN A 284 -29.75 16.55 13.75
N LEU A 285 -28.67 16.88 13.03
CA LEU A 285 -27.69 15.88 12.61
C LEU A 285 -26.82 15.43 13.79
N HIS A 286 -26.84 14.14 14.08
CA HIS A 286 -26.02 13.49 15.11
C HIS A 286 -24.80 12.79 14.52
N THR A 287 -24.99 12.12 13.39
CA THR A 287 -23.97 11.26 12.80
C THR A 287 -23.73 11.62 11.34
N LEU A 288 -22.46 11.88 10.99
CA LEU A 288 -22.02 12.20 9.64
C LEU A 288 -20.88 11.28 9.19
N PHE A 289 -21.15 10.47 8.16
CA PHE A 289 -20.16 9.58 7.53
C PHE A 289 -19.81 10.08 6.13
N LEU A 290 -18.57 10.53 5.94
CA LEU A 290 -18.01 11.01 4.66
C LEU A 290 -16.71 10.28 4.27
N ARG A 291 -16.39 9.18 4.98
CA ARG A 291 -15.16 8.39 4.77
C ARG A 291 -14.97 8.00 3.30
N ASN A 292 -13.72 7.82 2.87
CA ASN A 292 -13.38 7.13 1.62
C ASN A 292 -14.02 7.81 0.39
N ASN A 293 -13.67 9.07 0.18
CA ASN A 293 -14.12 9.90 -0.93
C ASN A 293 -12.93 10.74 -1.46
N ASN A 294 -13.18 11.64 -2.41
CA ASN A 294 -12.19 12.58 -2.96
C ASN A 294 -12.40 14.02 -2.44
N PHE A 295 -12.88 14.21 -1.20
CA PHE A 295 -13.08 15.55 -0.65
C PHE A 295 -11.75 16.27 -0.44
N THR A 296 -11.71 17.57 -0.73
CA THR A 296 -10.51 18.44 -0.68
C THR A 296 -10.78 19.71 0.12
N GLY A 297 -9.73 20.46 0.46
CA GLY A 297 -9.86 21.74 1.16
C GLY A 297 -10.04 21.59 2.68
N PRO A 298 -10.27 22.69 3.41
CA PRO A 298 -10.41 22.68 4.87
C PRO A 298 -11.78 22.17 5.34
N LEU A 299 -11.86 21.85 6.63
CA LEU A 299 -13.14 21.57 7.28
C LEU A 299 -14.02 22.83 7.30
N PRO A 300 -15.34 22.68 7.07
CA PRO A 300 -16.28 23.78 7.15
C PRO A 300 -16.56 24.19 8.60
N ASP A 301 -17.30 25.28 8.77
CA ASP A 301 -17.93 25.61 10.05
C ASP A 301 -19.06 24.62 10.37
N PHE A 302 -19.00 24.04 11.57
CA PHE A 302 -19.98 23.09 12.12
C PHE A 302 -21.02 23.74 13.06
N SER A 303 -21.04 25.07 13.18
CA SER A 303 -21.94 25.80 14.11
C SER A 303 -23.44 25.53 13.91
N ASN A 304 -23.84 25.02 12.74
CA ASN A 304 -25.22 24.68 12.40
C ASN A 304 -25.59 23.21 12.66
N VAL A 305 -24.66 22.37 13.12
CA VAL A 305 -24.86 20.94 13.43
C VAL A 305 -24.50 20.64 14.89
N LYS A 306 -25.08 21.40 15.83
CA LYS A 306 -24.67 21.40 17.24
C LYS A 306 -24.86 20.07 17.98
N LEU A 307 -25.75 19.21 17.49
CA LEU A 307 -26.05 17.90 18.07
C LEU A 307 -25.14 16.78 17.52
N LEU A 308 -24.16 17.13 16.67
CA LEU A 308 -23.23 16.16 16.09
C LEU A 308 -22.41 15.49 17.19
N ASP A 309 -22.58 14.17 17.34
CA ASP A 309 -21.89 13.35 18.32
C ASP A 309 -20.78 12.49 17.69
N PHE A 310 -20.89 12.19 16.39
CA PHE A 310 -19.95 11.38 15.63
C PHE A 310 -19.66 11.95 14.24
N LEU A 311 -18.38 12.18 13.96
CA LEU A 311 -17.89 12.71 12.68
C LEU A 311 -16.82 11.79 12.08
N GLU A 312 -17.09 11.19 10.92
CA GLU A 312 -16.11 10.39 10.18
C GLU A 312 -15.80 10.97 8.81
N LEU A 313 -14.54 11.38 8.63
CA LEU A 313 -14.00 12.01 7.42
C LEU A 313 -12.77 11.29 6.87
N GLY A 314 -12.46 10.10 7.40
CA GLY A 314 -11.22 9.40 7.08
C GLY A 314 -11.07 9.04 5.59
N ALA A 315 -9.85 8.76 5.12
CA ALA A 315 -9.56 8.40 3.72
C ALA A 315 -10.12 9.42 2.72
N ASN A 316 -9.67 10.68 2.82
CA ASN A 316 -10.02 11.78 1.92
C ASN A 316 -8.76 12.58 1.56
N GLN A 317 -8.94 13.72 0.90
CA GLN A 317 -7.86 14.65 0.53
C GLN A 317 -8.00 16.01 1.24
N LEU A 318 -8.58 16.01 2.46
CA LEU A 318 -8.83 17.23 3.23
C LEU A 318 -7.53 17.82 3.76
N THR A 319 -7.46 19.14 3.88
CA THR A 319 -6.23 19.90 4.19
C THR A 319 -6.49 20.96 5.26
N GLY A 320 -5.45 21.68 5.68
CA GLY A 320 -5.58 22.80 6.60
C GLY A 320 -5.52 22.39 8.07
N SER A 321 -5.76 23.35 8.96
CA SER A 321 -5.79 23.13 10.41
C SER A 321 -7.17 22.69 10.88
N LEU A 322 -7.21 21.91 11.95
CA LEU A 322 -8.48 21.54 12.58
C LEU A 322 -9.13 22.75 13.25
N PRO A 323 -10.44 22.97 13.08
CA PRO A 323 -11.17 23.99 13.83
C PRO A 323 -11.34 23.54 15.28
N ASP A 324 -11.54 24.50 16.18
CA ASP A 324 -11.88 24.18 17.56
C ASP A 324 -13.32 23.68 17.66
N PHE A 325 -13.48 22.43 18.07
CA PHE A 325 -14.78 21.77 18.28
C PHE A 325 -15.42 22.07 19.64
N SER A 326 -14.89 23.00 20.44
CA SER A 326 -15.46 23.37 21.75
C SER A 326 -16.93 23.84 21.70
N ASN A 327 -17.41 24.27 20.53
CA ASN A 327 -18.81 24.67 20.32
C ASN A 327 -19.75 23.51 19.99
N LEU A 328 -19.26 22.27 19.93
CA LEU A 328 -20.04 21.05 19.71
C LEU A 328 -20.04 20.23 21.03
N PRO A 329 -21.02 20.45 21.93
CA PRO A 329 -20.99 19.86 23.27
C PRO A 329 -21.17 18.34 23.29
N ASP A 330 -21.85 17.80 22.28
CA ASP A 330 -22.13 16.36 22.17
C ASP A 330 -21.08 15.60 21.35
N LEU A 331 -20.14 16.31 20.71
CA LEU A 331 -19.16 15.70 19.81
C LEU A 331 -18.16 14.85 20.61
N TYR A 332 -18.35 13.55 20.52
CA TYR A 332 -17.63 12.56 21.31
C TYR A 332 -16.48 11.91 20.54
N SER A 333 -16.64 11.73 19.23
CA SER A 333 -15.72 10.97 18.39
C SER A 333 -15.50 11.63 17.03
N VAL A 334 -14.23 11.85 16.68
CA VAL A 334 -13.81 12.52 15.44
C VAL A 334 -12.76 11.69 14.73
N TRP A 335 -13.12 11.18 13.55
CA TRP A 335 -12.28 10.27 12.77
C TRP A 335 -11.78 10.98 11.51
N LEU A 336 -10.50 11.31 11.47
CA LEU A 336 -9.86 12.15 10.44
C LEU A 336 -8.74 11.42 9.70
N TYR A 337 -8.61 10.11 9.92
CA TYR A 337 -7.46 9.35 9.44
C TYR A 337 -7.27 9.42 7.92
N ASP A 338 -6.07 9.18 7.41
CA ASP A 338 -5.75 9.16 5.98
C ASP A 338 -6.26 10.42 5.24
N ASN A 339 -5.74 11.58 5.64
CA ASN A 339 -6.03 12.90 5.06
C ASN A 339 -4.72 13.73 4.95
N PHE A 340 -4.82 15.04 4.74
CA PHE A 340 -3.67 15.94 4.69
C PHE A 340 -3.78 17.11 5.69
N PHE A 341 -4.43 16.90 6.84
CA PHE A 341 -4.50 17.90 7.91
C PHE A 341 -3.12 18.17 8.52
N SER A 342 -2.89 19.41 8.94
CA SER A 342 -1.61 19.87 9.50
C SER A 342 -1.82 21.00 10.51
N GLY A 343 -0.81 21.29 11.32
CA GLY A 343 -0.88 22.36 12.32
C GLY A 343 -1.45 21.87 13.66
N PRO A 344 -1.47 22.73 14.67
CA PRO A 344 -1.70 22.32 16.05
C PRO A 344 -3.11 21.75 16.23
N ILE A 345 -3.20 20.64 16.95
CA ILE A 345 -4.48 20.02 17.28
C ILE A 345 -5.15 20.87 18.38
N PRO A 346 -6.36 21.42 18.13
CA PRO A 346 -7.04 22.28 19.09
C PRO A 346 -7.47 21.47 20.32
N ASN A 347 -7.50 22.14 21.47
CA ASN A 347 -8.02 21.54 22.70
C ASN A 347 -9.55 21.62 22.71
N SER A 348 -10.22 20.60 22.16
CA SER A 348 -11.68 20.50 22.22
C SER A 348 -12.10 19.55 23.33
N PRO A 349 -12.70 20.04 24.43
CA PRO A 349 -12.82 19.31 25.70
C PRO A 349 -13.71 18.07 25.62
N PHE A 350 -14.78 18.11 24.82
CA PHE A 350 -15.79 17.06 24.75
C PHE A 350 -15.39 15.83 23.92
N VAL A 351 -14.46 15.97 22.99
CA VAL A 351 -14.02 14.86 22.14
C VAL A 351 -13.12 13.90 22.94
N GLU A 352 -13.58 12.66 23.09
CA GLU A 352 -12.84 11.59 23.79
C GLU A 352 -11.96 10.81 22.81
N PHE A 353 -12.49 10.49 21.63
CA PHE A 353 -11.82 9.68 20.61
C PHE A 353 -11.40 10.51 19.42
N TYR A 354 -10.09 10.47 19.14
CA TYR A 354 -9.53 11.05 17.95
C TYR A 354 -8.67 10.07 17.17
N HIS A 355 -8.99 9.95 15.89
CA HIS A 355 -8.21 9.19 14.92
C HIS A 355 -7.58 10.18 13.93
N TYR A 356 -6.28 10.42 14.06
CA TYR A 356 -5.54 11.38 13.23
C TYR A 356 -4.43 10.71 12.39
N GLU A 357 -4.26 9.40 12.49
CA GLU A 357 -3.32 8.62 11.70
C GLU A 357 -3.46 8.89 10.19
N GLY A 358 -2.41 8.74 9.41
CA GLY A 358 -2.38 9.07 7.98
C GLY A 358 -2.52 10.57 7.65
N ASN A 359 -2.14 11.50 8.54
CA ASN A 359 -2.17 12.96 8.28
C ASN A 359 -0.77 13.60 8.28
N LYS A 360 -0.69 14.93 8.15
CA LYS A 360 0.57 15.70 8.20
C LYS A 360 0.85 16.33 9.57
N PHE A 361 0.30 15.78 10.65
CA PHE A 361 0.56 16.27 12.00
C PHE A 361 1.99 15.95 12.46
N THR A 362 2.69 16.97 12.94
CA THR A 362 4.04 16.86 13.51
C THR A 362 4.01 16.56 15.01
N PHE A 363 5.16 16.22 15.60
CA PHE A 363 5.27 15.91 17.04
C PHE A 363 4.77 17.07 17.88
N SER A 364 5.15 18.28 17.46
CA SER A 364 4.73 19.52 18.10
C SER A 364 3.23 19.79 17.94
N ASP A 365 2.62 19.42 16.80
CA ASP A 365 1.19 19.62 16.56
C ASP A 365 0.32 18.79 17.53
N ILE A 366 0.72 17.53 17.77
CA ILE A 366 0.02 16.61 18.67
C ILE A 366 0.20 17.05 20.13
N LEU A 367 1.42 17.47 20.50
CA LEU A 367 1.71 17.98 21.84
C LEU A 367 0.98 19.28 22.18
N ALA A 368 0.70 20.12 21.19
CA ALA A 368 0.00 21.39 21.37
C ALA A 368 -1.42 21.23 21.95
N SER A 369 -2.07 20.08 21.73
CA SER A 369 -3.41 19.80 22.25
C SER A 369 -3.50 19.84 23.77
N GLY A 370 -2.39 19.62 24.48
CA GLY A 370 -2.33 19.61 25.95
C GLY A 370 -3.15 18.49 26.61
N LYS A 371 -3.84 17.64 25.84
CA LYS A 371 -4.70 16.58 26.38
C LYS A 371 -3.88 15.33 26.73
N LYS A 372 -4.06 14.85 27.97
CA LYS A 372 -3.70 13.49 28.41
C LYS A 372 -4.75 12.45 27.98
N SER A 373 -5.38 12.58 26.82
CA SER A 373 -6.41 11.60 26.44
C SER A 373 -5.74 10.25 26.22
N PRO A 374 -6.23 9.15 26.81
CA PRO A 374 -5.61 7.83 26.63
C PRO A 374 -5.88 7.22 25.25
N ASN A 375 -6.83 7.75 24.48
CA ASN A 375 -7.36 7.12 23.25
C ASN A 375 -7.16 8.01 22.00
N TYR A 376 -5.91 8.28 21.65
CA TYR A 376 -5.55 8.89 20.36
C TYR A 376 -4.78 7.89 19.51
N TYR A 377 -5.09 7.87 18.22
CA TYR A 377 -4.36 7.11 17.21
C TYR A 377 -3.58 8.10 16.35
N TYR A 378 -2.28 7.83 16.19
CA TYR A 378 -1.36 8.71 15.51
C TYR A 378 -0.31 7.87 14.77
N ASP A 379 0.27 8.43 13.70
CA ASP A 379 1.36 7.77 13.01
C ASP A 379 2.66 7.90 13.80
N SER A 380 3.44 6.82 13.87
CA SER A 380 4.84 6.95 14.26
C SER A 380 5.49 7.99 13.35
N GLN A 381 6.04 9.03 13.97
CA GLN A 381 6.59 10.14 13.23
C GLN A 381 7.97 9.78 12.70
N LYS A 382 8.25 10.24 11.48
CA LYS A 382 9.50 9.96 10.75
C LYS A 382 10.71 10.12 11.66
N ASP A 383 11.69 9.22 11.46
CA ASP A 383 13.00 9.41 12.05
C ASP A 383 13.47 10.85 11.80
N PHE A 384 13.81 11.59 12.85
CA PHE A 384 14.32 12.95 12.70
C PHE A 384 15.84 12.92 12.55
N TYR A 385 16.42 14.06 12.17
CA TYR A 385 17.84 14.15 11.83
C TYR A 385 18.20 13.38 10.55
N THR A 386 19.43 13.49 10.08
CA THR A 386 19.94 12.73 8.92
C THR A 386 21.15 11.92 9.35
N ASP A 387 21.48 10.84 8.63
CA ASP A 387 22.70 10.08 8.92
C ASP A 387 23.90 11.02 8.81
N THR A 388 24.49 11.34 9.96
CA THR A 388 25.48 12.41 10.08
C THR A 388 26.77 11.85 10.66
N VAL A 389 27.89 12.13 10.01
CA VAL A 389 29.22 11.87 10.55
C VAL A 389 29.75 13.15 11.17
N ILE A 390 29.94 13.15 12.49
CA ILE A 390 30.50 14.28 13.22
C ILE A 390 31.94 13.92 13.61
N MET A 391 32.90 14.68 13.07
CA MET A 391 34.30 14.58 13.46
C MET A 391 34.65 15.71 14.42
N VAL A 392 35.24 15.37 15.57
CA VAL A 392 35.72 16.36 16.55
C VAL A 392 37.08 15.96 17.11
N ALA A 393 37.92 16.95 17.38
CA ALA A 393 39.20 16.71 18.03
C ALA A 393 39.00 16.33 19.50
N LYS A 394 39.82 15.39 19.99
CA LYS A 394 39.87 15.01 21.40
C LYS A 394 40.00 16.24 22.30
N ASN A 395 39.26 16.24 23.41
CA ASN A 395 39.19 17.32 24.38
C ASN A 395 38.60 18.66 23.88
N LYS A 396 38.01 18.70 22.67
CA LYS A 396 37.26 19.88 22.20
C LYS A 396 35.77 19.67 22.47
N PRO A 397 35.10 20.56 23.22
CA PRO A 397 33.66 20.45 23.48
C PRO A 397 32.87 20.34 22.17
N LEU A 398 31.87 19.47 22.15
CA LEU A 398 30.94 19.29 21.03
C LEU A 398 29.51 19.46 21.51
N ILE A 399 28.74 20.24 20.76
CA ILE A 399 27.29 20.38 20.94
C ILE A 399 26.62 19.90 19.66
N ILE A 400 25.75 18.90 19.78
CA ILE A 400 24.92 18.39 18.68
C ILE A 400 23.51 18.94 18.88
N ASP A 401 23.12 19.92 18.09
CA ASP A 401 21.75 20.45 18.07
C ASP A 401 20.88 19.56 17.16
N LEU A 402 19.87 18.92 17.75
CA LEU A 402 18.97 18.01 17.04
C LEU A 402 17.97 18.75 16.14
N GLY A 403 17.82 20.07 16.29
CA GLY A 403 17.01 20.92 15.44
C GLY A 403 15.48 20.77 15.60
N ILE A 404 15.03 19.83 16.42
CA ILE A 404 13.61 19.56 16.70
C ILE A 404 13.12 20.30 17.96
N ASP A 405 11.82 20.57 18.02
CA ASP A 405 11.08 20.94 19.23
C ASP A 405 11.69 22.08 20.08
N LYS A 406 12.32 23.08 19.45
CA LYS A 406 13.00 24.20 20.14
C LYS A 406 12.13 24.96 21.16
N ASN A 407 10.80 24.86 21.02
CA ASN A 407 9.82 25.53 21.87
C ASN A 407 9.16 24.61 22.91
N ILE A 408 9.44 23.30 22.90
CA ILE A 408 8.87 22.32 23.83
C ILE A 408 9.89 22.04 24.93
N LYS A 409 9.55 22.40 26.17
CA LYS A 409 10.48 22.37 27.32
C LYS A 409 10.44 21.07 28.13
N ASP A 410 9.44 20.22 27.91
CA ASP A 410 9.16 19.08 28.78
C ASP A 410 9.47 17.73 28.12
N ASN A 411 10.22 17.72 27.00
CA ASN A 411 10.64 16.49 26.33
C ASN A 411 11.85 15.86 27.04
N ASN A 412 11.93 14.54 27.00
CA ASN A 412 13.09 13.76 27.44
C ASN A 412 13.84 13.22 26.23
N TYR A 413 15.17 13.37 26.20
CA TYR A 413 16.03 12.97 25.09
C TYR A 413 17.00 11.87 25.53
N ASP A 414 16.63 10.62 25.29
CA ASP A 414 17.40 9.44 25.67
C ASP A 414 18.41 9.08 24.57
N VAL A 415 19.70 9.01 24.92
CA VAL A 415 20.81 8.75 23.99
C VAL A 415 21.32 7.31 24.14
N TYR A 416 21.37 6.58 23.02
CA TYR A 416 21.81 5.19 22.95
C TYR A 416 23.04 5.05 22.07
N LEU A 417 24.02 4.24 22.48
CA LEU A 417 25.11 3.77 21.62
C LEU A 417 24.65 2.48 20.91
N VAL A 418 24.81 2.43 19.59
CA VAL A 418 24.56 1.24 18.78
C VAL A 418 25.78 0.34 18.78
N ASP A 419 25.66 -0.85 19.37
CA ASP A 419 26.70 -1.88 19.35
C ASP A 419 26.13 -3.23 18.90
N ASN A 420 26.66 -3.81 17.83
CA ASN A 420 26.17 -5.04 17.20
C ASN A 420 24.64 -5.05 16.95
N GLY A 421 24.08 -3.90 16.56
CA GLY A 421 22.64 -3.74 16.33
C GLY A 421 21.81 -3.53 17.60
N LEU A 422 22.40 -3.63 18.79
CA LEU A 422 21.74 -3.39 20.07
C LEU A 422 21.87 -1.93 20.51
N LEU A 423 20.80 -1.40 21.10
CA LEU A 423 20.76 -0.05 21.67
C LEU A 423 21.19 -0.08 23.14
N ASN A 424 22.42 0.36 23.40
CA ASN A 424 22.94 0.48 24.76
C ASN A 424 22.70 1.88 25.30
N TYR A 425 21.82 2.01 26.30
CA TYR A 425 21.53 3.30 26.95
C TYR A 425 22.81 3.95 27.47
N ARG A 426 22.95 5.27 27.26
CA ARG A 426 24.09 6.04 27.75
C ARG A 426 23.67 7.05 28.81
N PHE A 427 22.78 7.95 28.47
CA PHE A 427 22.30 9.02 29.33
C PHE A 427 21.03 9.65 28.76
N SER A 428 20.37 10.47 29.57
CA SER A 428 19.24 11.31 29.17
C SER A 428 19.48 12.77 29.57
N GLN A 429 18.76 13.68 28.92
CA GLN A 429 18.76 15.11 29.17
C GLN A 429 17.43 15.75 28.76
N ASP A 430 17.17 16.95 29.24
CA ASP A 430 15.95 17.77 29.03
C ASP A 430 16.11 18.82 27.91
N SER A 431 17.16 18.69 27.09
CA SER A 431 17.49 19.63 26.03
C SER A 431 17.62 18.93 24.68
N ASN A 432 17.17 19.61 23.61
CA ASN A 432 17.37 19.20 22.23
C ASN A 432 18.83 19.35 21.75
N LYS A 433 19.78 19.66 22.65
CA LYS A 433 21.21 19.81 22.37
C LYS A 433 22.05 18.81 23.16
N ILE A 434 22.65 17.82 22.51
CA ILE A 434 23.52 16.83 23.17
C ILE A 434 24.91 17.44 23.39
N LEU A 435 25.38 17.45 24.63
CA LEU A 435 26.66 18.03 25.01
C LEU A 435 27.70 16.94 25.33
N PHE A 436 28.82 16.95 24.60
CA PHE A 436 30.05 16.27 24.98
C PHE A 436 31.07 17.31 25.46
N SER A 437 31.18 17.52 26.77
CA SER A 437 32.06 18.57 27.34
C SER A 437 33.55 18.29 27.11
N ASN A 438 33.96 17.02 27.15
CA ASN A 438 35.36 16.62 27.01
C ASN A 438 35.48 15.26 26.28
N PRO A 439 35.17 15.19 24.97
CA PRO A 439 35.09 13.93 24.25
C PRO A 439 36.45 13.22 24.18
N GLN A 440 36.46 11.94 24.53
CA GLN A 440 37.59 11.02 24.50
C GLN A 440 37.45 10.01 23.36
N ALA A 441 38.54 9.34 22.98
CA ALA A 441 38.54 8.36 21.88
C ALA A 441 37.47 7.26 22.03
N SER A 442 37.15 6.84 23.26
CA SER A 442 36.12 5.86 23.61
C SER A 442 34.67 6.35 23.42
N ASN A 443 34.47 7.65 23.20
CA ASN A 443 33.18 8.22 22.81
C ASN A 443 32.91 8.07 21.31
N SER A 444 33.86 7.59 20.50
CA SER A 444 33.59 7.32 19.09
C SER A 444 32.59 6.17 18.96
N GLY A 445 31.61 6.31 18.09
CA GLY A 445 30.55 5.33 17.92
C GLY A 445 29.34 5.85 17.16
N ARG A 446 28.37 4.97 16.96
CA ARG A 446 27.08 5.28 16.33
C ARG A 446 26.04 5.49 17.42
N TYR A 447 25.31 6.60 17.36
CA TYR A 447 24.33 6.99 18.36
C TYR A 447 22.94 7.11 17.75
N ILE A 448 21.92 6.75 18.52
CA ILE A 448 20.50 6.98 18.22
C ILE A 448 19.89 7.71 19.41
N VAL A 449 19.07 8.71 19.13
CA VAL A 449 18.35 9.49 20.14
C VAL A 449 16.88 9.14 20.07
N LYS A 450 16.26 8.86 21.21
CA LYS A 450 14.82 8.75 21.33
C LYS A 450 14.29 9.96 22.08
N VAL A 451 13.21 10.55 21.60
CA VAL A 451 12.55 11.69 22.24
C VAL A 451 11.18 11.25 22.67
N SER A 452 10.90 11.41 23.95
CA SER A 452 9.60 11.12 24.55
C SER A 452 9.06 12.35 25.26
N ASN A 453 7.74 12.40 25.43
CA ASN A 453 7.10 13.43 26.25
C ASN A 453 6.31 12.78 27.40
N PRO A 454 6.54 13.17 28.68
CA PRO A 454 5.84 12.58 29.82
C PRO A 454 4.30 12.75 29.79
N ARG A 455 3.78 13.73 29.04
CA ARG A 455 2.32 13.94 28.89
C ARG A 455 1.70 12.96 27.89
N LEU A 456 2.48 12.52 26.90
CA LEU A 456 2.10 11.60 25.84
C LEU A 456 3.19 10.52 25.71
N PRO A 457 3.30 9.58 26.67
CA PRO A 457 4.45 8.67 26.77
C PRO A 457 4.53 7.68 25.60
N LEU A 458 3.42 7.46 24.89
CA LEU A 458 3.38 6.64 23.70
C LEU A 458 3.88 7.38 22.46
N LEU A 459 3.96 8.72 22.47
CA LEU A 459 4.47 9.54 21.38
C LEU A 459 6.00 9.60 21.46
N GLU A 460 6.67 8.81 20.63
CA GLU A 460 8.14 8.72 20.56
C GLU A 460 8.66 9.17 19.18
N LEU A 461 9.68 10.02 19.16
CA LEU A 461 10.53 10.24 17.99
C LEU A 461 11.83 9.46 18.12
N LYS A 462 12.35 8.98 17.00
CA LYS A 462 13.67 8.35 16.94
C LYS A 462 14.56 9.09 15.95
N SER A 463 15.84 9.25 16.25
CA SER A 463 16.77 9.88 15.31
C SER A 463 17.31 8.86 14.30
N LYS A 464 17.71 9.35 13.13
CA LYS A 464 18.73 8.69 12.28
C LYS A 464 20.07 8.57 13.01
N THR A 465 21.01 7.81 12.43
CA THR A 465 22.26 7.47 13.10
C THR A 465 23.20 8.67 13.13
N ILE A 466 23.70 8.99 14.33
CA ILE A 466 24.73 10.01 14.54
C ILE A 466 26.07 9.30 14.76
N SER A 467 26.94 9.32 13.77
CA SER A 467 28.28 8.70 13.85
C SER A 467 29.29 9.70 14.38
N LEU A 468 29.63 9.59 15.67
CA LEU A 468 30.65 10.42 16.31
C LEU A 468 32.03 9.78 16.12
N ARG A 469 32.97 10.53 15.55
CA ARG A 469 34.37 10.09 15.34
C ARG A 469 35.32 11.06 16.02
N ILE A 470 36.04 10.58 17.02
CA ILE A 470 36.97 11.41 17.80
C ILE A 470 38.37 11.29 17.22
N CYS A 471 38.90 12.43 16.78
CA CYS A 471 40.26 12.56 16.27
C CYS A 471 41.27 12.66 17.43
N ASP A 472 42.15 11.66 17.53
CA ASP A 472 43.28 11.60 18.46
C ASP A 472 44.60 11.40 17.70
N VAL A 473 45.25 12.50 17.31
CA VAL A 473 46.49 12.50 16.49
C VAL A 473 47.62 11.71 17.16
N GLN A 474 47.69 11.70 18.49
CA GLN A 474 48.72 10.95 19.22
C GLN A 474 48.49 9.45 19.10
N LYS A 475 47.23 9.01 19.30
CA LYS A 475 46.84 7.62 19.08
C LYS A 475 47.13 7.19 17.64
N ASP A 476 46.74 8.01 16.67
CA ASP A 476 46.97 7.73 15.25
C ASP A 476 48.45 7.54 14.94
N SER A 477 49.31 8.45 15.43
CA SER A 477 50.76 8.33 15.26
C SER A 477 51.30 7.02 15.87
N MET A 478 50.80 6.60 17.03
CA MET A 478 51.21 5.34 17.66
C MET A 478 50.76 4.12 16.86
N GLU A 479 49.53 4.11 16.33
CA GLU A 479 49.04 3.03 15.47
C GLU A 479 49.81 2.94 14.15
N LEU A 480 50.18 4.09 13.54
CA LEU A 480 51.03 4.11 12.36
C LEU A 480 52.46 3.59 12.67
N VAL A 481 53.03 3.91 13.83
CA VAL A 481 54.32 3.33 14.24
C VAL A 481 54.22 1.80 14.39
N ARG A 482 53.10 1.29 14.94
CA ARG A 482 52.85 -0.16 15.00
C ARG A 482 52.75 -0.77 13.61
N LEU A 483 52.01 -0.14 12.70
CA LEU A 483 51.93 -0.53 11.28
C LEU A 483 53.32 -0.63 10.65
N TYR A 484 54.15 0.40 10.81
CA TYR A 484 55.52 0.43 10.31
C TYR A 484 56.33 -0.72 10.86
N ASN A 485 56.32 -0.93 12.17
CA ASN A 485 57.12 -1.98 12.81
C ASN A 485 56.63 -3.39 12.48
N SER A 486 55.31 -3.62 12.46
CA SER A 486 54.72 -4.94 12.26
C SER A 486 54.82 -5.45 10.83
N THR A 487 55.01 -4.54 9.86
CA THR A 487 55.07 -4.89 8.43
C THR A 487 56.43 -4.64 7.80
N GLY A 488 57.48 -4.54 8.61
CA GLY A 488 58.85 -4.46 8.14
C GLY A 488 59.21 -3.11 7.52
N GLY A 489 58.79 -2.00 8.12
CA GLY A 489 58.92 -0.63 7.61
C GLY A 489 60.28 -0.24 7.05
N ASN A 490 61.36 -0.70 7.69
CA ASN A 490 62.74 -0.46 7.22
C ASN A 490 63.06 -1.12 5.88
N SER A 491 62.26 -2.11 5.46
CA SER A 491 62.36 -2.86 4.21
C SER A 491 61.30 -2.46 3.18
N TRP A 492 60.47 -1.45 3.48
CA TRP A 492 59.51 -0.93 2.52
C TRP A 492 60.23 -0.20 1.37
N THR A 493 59.66 -0.31 0.18
CA THR A 493 60.19 0.35 -1.03
C THR A 493 60.26 1.87 -0.86
N ASN A 494 59.24 2.46 -0.24
CA ASN A 494 59.12 3.87 0.07
C ASN A 494 58.65 4.05 1.52
N HIS A 495 59.55 4.52 2.36
CA HIS A 495 59.32 4.89 3.75
C HIS A 495 59.68 6.36 3.98
N ASN A 496 59.52 7.21 2.95
CA ASN A 496 59.87 8.62 3.05
C ASN A 496 59.16 9.30 4.23
N ASN A 497 59.93 10.05 5.01
CA ASN A 497 59.51 10.77 6.23
C ASN A 497 59.03 9.90 7.40
N TRP A 498 58.86 8.59 7.24
CA TRP A 498 58.48 7.70 8.34
C TRP A 498 59.55 7.71 9.44
N LEU A 499 59.11 7.92 10.68
CA LEU A 499 59.95 7.96 11.89
C LEU A 499 61.10 8.99 11.88
N ILE A 500 61.13 9.94 10.93
CA ILE A 500 62.11 11.02 10.91
C ILE A 500 61.70 12.08 11.96
N PRO A 501 62.57 12.43 12.93
CA PRO A 501 62.24 13.44 13.93
C PRO A 501 61.79 14.77 13.31
N GLY A 502 60.69 15.34 13.83
CA GLY A 502 60.13 16.61 13.37
C GLY A 502 59.20 16.52 12.15
N LYS A 503 59.07 15.35 11.51
CA LYS A 503 58.10 15.12 10.43
C LYS A 503 56.72 14.79 10.98
N LYS A 504 55.68 15.48 10.50
CA LYS A 504 54.29 15.21 10.87
C LYS A 504 53.77 13.97 10.15
N ILE A 505 52.78 13.28 10.73
CA ILE A 505 52.23 12.04 10.16
C ILE A 505 51.62 12.23 8.76
N ASN A 506 51.12 13.42 8.43
CA ASN A 506 50.60 13.74 7.10
C ASN A 506 51.71 14.01 6.05
N GLU A 507 52.97 14.08 6.48
CA GLU A 507 54.13 14.10 5.59
C GLU A 507 54.67 12.68 5.34
N TRP A 508 54.21 11.68 6.08
CA TRP A 508 54.66 10.29 5.91
C TRP A 508 54.08 9.73 4.62
N TYR A 509 54.93 9.04 3.85
CA TYR A 509 54.50 8.47 2.58
C TYR A 509 53.25 7.60 2.75
N GLY A 510 52.23 7.85 1.91
CA GLY A 510 50.98 7.10 1.92
C GLY A 510 49.95 7.52 2.95
N ILE A 511 50.23 8.51 3.82
CA ILE A 511 49.31 8.95 4.87
C ILE A 511 48.61 10.26 4.48
N HIS A 512 47.28 10.23 4.46
CA HIS A 512 46.44 11.40 4.26
C HIS A 512 45.60 11.66 5.50
N THR A 513 45.72 12.86 6.06
CA THR A 513 44.96 13.28 7.24
C THR A 513 43.78 14.18 6.88
N ASN A 514 42.74 14.15 7.70
CA ASN A 514 41.67 15.14 7.64
C ASN A 514 42.14 16.53 8.13
N ASN A 515 41.25 17.51 8.09
CA ASN A 515 41.54 18.89 8.53
C ASN A 515 41.85 19.02 10.03
N LEU A 516 41.59 17.99 10.84
CA LEU A 516 41.95 17.94 12.26
C LEU A 516 43.33 17.30 12.51
N GLY A 517 43.99 16.81 11.45
CA GLY A 517 45.31 16.17 11.50
C GLY A 517 45.29 14.67 11.81
N CYS A 518 44.11 14.04 11.90
CA CYS A 518 43.99 12.59 12.08
C CYS A 518 43.91 11.84 10.76
N VAL A 519 44.33 10.59 10.75
CA VAL A 519 44.43 9.74 9.56
C VAL A 519 43.03 9.48 9.00
N GLN A 520 42.83 9.88 7.76
CA GLN A 520 41.59 9.64 7.02
C GLN A 520 41.78 8.57 5.94
N SER A 521 42.95 8.53 5.31
CA SER A 521 43.27 7.54 4.29
C SER A 521 44.73 7.09 4.38
N ILE A 522 44.93 5.79 4.20
CA ILE A 522 46.24 5.16 4.08
C ILE A 522 46.30 4.51 2.69
N ASP A 523 47.32 4.85 1.91
CA ASP A 523 47.70 4.15 0.68
C ASP A 523 49.18 3.80 0.72
N LEU A 524 49.45 2.54 1.08
CA LEU A 524 50.78 1.94 1.07
C LEU A 524 50.85 0.84 0.02
N SER A 525 50.16 1.03 -1.10
CA SER A 525 50.24 0.08 -2.21
C SER A 525 51.63 0.04 -2.83
N ASN A 526 52.01 -1.11 -3.40
CA ASN A 526 53.28 -1.29 -4.10
C ASN A 526 54.52 -1.02 -3.22
N ASN A 527 54.50 -1.42 -1.95
CA ASN A 527 55.48 -0.92 -0.97
C ASN A 527 56.23 -2.00 -0.19
N ASN A 528 56.13 -3.26 -0.59
CA ASN A 528 56.79 -4.40 0.04
C ASN A 528 56.44 -4.58 1.54
N LEU A 529 55.21 -4.28 1.94
CA LEU A 529 54.72 -4.56 3.31
C LEU A 529 54.73 -6.07 3.55
N GLN A 530 55.32 -6.51 4.66
CA GLN A 530 55.49 -7.92 5.04
C GLN A 530 54.62 -8.28 6.24
N GLY A 531 54.59 -9.56 6.61
CA GLY A 531 53.87 -10.03 7.80
C GLY A 531 52.34 -10.04 7.64
N SER A 532 51.62 -10.09 8.76
CA SER A 532 50.15 -10.16 8.74
C SER A 532 49.49 -8.79 8.60
N ILE A 533 48.21 -8.77 8.21
CA ILE A 533 47.40 -7.54 8.19
C ILE A 533 47.42 -6.88 9.57
N PRO A 534 47.79 -5.60 9.69
CA PRO A 534 47.88 -4.88 10.95
C PRO A 534 46.50 -4.50 11.48
N LEU A 535 46.28 -4.66 12.78
CA LEU A 535 45.09 -4.18 13.47
C LEU A 535 45.21 -2.68 13.72
N LEU A 536 44.59 -1.86 12.88
CA LEU A 536 44.62 -0.41 13.01
C LEU A 536 43.38 0.10 13.76
N ASP A 537 43.59 0.64 14.96
CA ASP A 537 42.53 1.28 15.76
C ASP A 537 42.47 2.81 15.49
N LEU A 538 42.13 3.15 14.25
CA LEU A 538 42.06 4.52 13.74
C LEU A 538 40.60 4.98 13.58
N ASN A 539 40.12 5.81 14.51
CA ASN A 539 38.71 6.23 14.61
C ASN A 539 38.20 7.04 13.39
N THR A 540 39.10 7.64 12.61
CA THR A 540 38.77 8.53 11.48
C THR A 540 39.09 7.91 10.12
N LEU A 541 39.59 6.68 10.08
CA LEU A 541 40.01 6.02 8.84
C LEU A 541 38.80 5.65 7.97
N ASP A 542 38.73 6.25 6.78
CA ASP A 542 37.72 5.96 5.76
C ASP A 542 38.23 4.98 4.69
N THR A 543 39.53 5.06 4.36
CA THR A 543 40.11 4.34 3.22
C THR A 543 41.45 3.71 3.60
N ALA A 544 41.57 2.40 3.41
CA ALA A 544 42.80 1.64 3.62
C ALA A 544 43.16 0.85 2.36
N ILE A 545 44.30 1.18 1.75
CA ILE A 545 44.81 0.54 0.54
C ILE A 545 46.20 -0.02 0.84
N PHE A 546 46.30 -1.35 0.85
CA PHE A 546 47.53 -2.11 1.04
C PHE A 546 47.80 -3.04 -0.15
N ALA A 547 47.31 -2.65 -1.34
CA ALA A 547 47.37 -3.50 -2.52
C ALA A 547 48.80 -3.69 -3.05
N ASN A 548 49.07 -4.82 -3.69
CA ASN A 548 50.38 -5.15 -4.27
C ASN A 548 51.52 -5.09 -3.24
N ASN A 549 51.43 -5.92 -2.21
CA ASN A 549 52.43 -6.09 -1.16
C ASN A 549 52.69 -7.59 -0.93
N VAL A 550 53.44 -7.93 0.12
CA VAL A 550 53.73 -9.33 0.50
C VAL A 550 53.12 -9.67 1.86
N LEU A 551 51.98 -9.05 2.18
CA LEU A 551 51.22 -9.36 3.39
C LEU A 551 50.69 -10.79 3.31
N ASN A 552 50.80 -11.54 4.40
CA ASN A 552 50.44 -12.95 4.49
C ASN A 552 49.54 -13.23 5.71
N GLY A 553 49.28 -14.52 5.98
CA GLY A 553 48.39 -14.92 7.07
C GLY A 553 46.91 -14.71 6.74
N LYS A 554 46.06 -14.72 7.77
CA LYS A 554 44.60 -14.60 7.64
C LYS A 554 44.13 -13.15 7.72
N ILE A 555 42.97 -12.88 7.12
CA ILE A 555 42.23 -11.64 7.40
C ILE A 555 41.72 -11.73 8.85
N PRO A 556 42.03 -10.74 9.72
CA PRO A 556 41.65 -10.80 11.13
C PRO A 556 40.15 -10.62 11.34
N GLU A 557 39.58 -11.33 12.32
CA GLU A 557 38.17 -11.23 12.73
C GLU A 557 37.96 -10.03 13.67
N VAL A 558 37.96 -8.82 13.10
CA VAL A 558 37.83 -7.57 13.86
C VAL A 558 36.77 -6.65 13.29
N LYS A 559 36.21 -5.80 14.16
CA LYS A 559 35.26 -4.75 13.78
C LYS A 559 36.01 -3.58 13.15
N ILE A 560 35.59 -3.15 11.95
CA ILE A 560 36.06 -1.93 11.29
C ILE A 560 34.90 -0.94 11.11
N PRO A 561 34.52 -0.21 12.18
CA PRO A 561 33.21 0.45 12.26
C PRO A 561 33.02 1.66 11.33
N PHE A 562 34.05 2.10 10.61
CA PHE A 562 34.00 3.35 9.84
C PHE A 562 34.63 3.29 8.44
N ILE A 563 35.37 2.21 8.11
CA ILE A 563 36.05 2.08 6.82
C ILE A 563 35.02 1.90 5.71
N LYS A 564 35.16 2.69 4.64
CA LYS A 564 34.33 2.62 3.43
C LYS A 564 35.03 1.87 2.30
N THR A 565 36.35 1.99 2.22
CA THR A 565 37.14 1.37 1.16
C THR A 565 38.28 0.57 1.77
N LEU A 566 38.27 -0.74 1.51
CA LEU A 566 39.34 -1.65 1.90
C LEU A 566 39.86 -2.37 0.66
N ASN A 567 41.14 -2.13 0.34
CA ASN A 567 41.82 -2.81 -0.77
C ASN A 567 43.05 -3.56 -0.26
N LEU A 568 42.94 -4.89 -0.23
CA LEU A 568 43.98 -5.83 0.16
C LEU A 568 44.46 -6.69 -1.03
N SER A 569 44.14 -6.28 -2.27
CA SER A 569 44.42 -7.09 -3.45
C SER A 569 45.91 -7.28 -3.72
N GLN A 570 46.28 -8.34 -4.45
CA GLN A 570 47.67 -8.63 -4.81
C GLN A 570 48.57 -8.76 -3.57
N ASN A 571 48.22 -9.68 -2.68
CA ASN A 571 49.02 -10.04 -1.50
C ASN A 571 49.14 -11.58 -1.41
N GLN A 572 49.69 -12.08 -0.31
CA GLN A 572 49.86 -13.50 0.00
C GLN A 572 48.89 -13.96 1.11
N LEU A 573 47.73 -13.31 1.23
CA LEU A 573 46.74 -13.63 2.26
C LEU A 573 46.17 -15.05 2.04
N SER A 574 45.81 -15.73 3.12
CA SER A 574 45.36 -17.13 3.10
C SER A 574 44.25 -17.38 4.13
N GLY A 575 43.61 -18.55 4.08
CA GLY A 575 42.48 -18.87 4.95
C GLY A 575 41.16 -18.23 4.50
N PRO A 576 40.08 -18.38 5.29
CA PRO A 576 38.75 -17.93 4.89
C PRO A 576 38.56 -16.42 4.99
N ILE A 577 37.56 -15.91 4.25
CA ILE A 577 36.98 -14.59 4.53
C ILE A 577 36.26 -14.69 5.88
N PRO A 578 36.49 -13.76 6.84
CA PRO A 578 35.89 -13.80 8.18
C PRO A 578 34.36 -13.89 8.17
N GLN A 579 33.77 -14.70 9.06
CA GLN A 579 32.31 -14.70 9.27
C GLN A 579 31.84 -13.38 9.90
N THR A 580 32.68 -12.74 10.70
CA THR A 580 32.40 -11.45 11.34
C THR A 580 32.37 -10.25 10.38
N ILE A 581 32.39 -10.49 9.05
CA ILE A 581 32.37 -9.47 8.01
C ILE A 581 31.10 -8.62 8.03
N ASN A 582 29.97 -9.14 8.52
CA ASN A 582 28.75 -8.36 8.74
C ASN A 582 28.93 -7.16 9.70
N ASN A 583 29.98 -7.15 10.53
CA ASN A 583 30.29 -5.99 11.37
C ASN A 583 30.92 -4.82 10.61
N TRP A 584 31.24 -4.99 9.31
CA TRP A 584 31.89 -4.00 8.46
C TRP A 584 30.87 -3.11 7.74
N ASN A 585 29.82 -2.72 8.46
CA ASN A 585 28.59 -2.08 7.98
C ASN A 585 28.74 -0.79 7.14
N ASN A 586 29.94 -0.23 7.01
CA ASN A 586 30.18 0.99 6.23
C ASN A 586 30.94 0.72 4.92
N ILE A 587 31.39 -0.52 4.68
CA ILE A 587 32.17 -0.86 3.50
C ILE A 587 31.30 -0.69 2.25
N GLN A 588 31.80 0.15 1.36
CA GLN A 588 31.23 0.41 0.04
C GLN A 588 32.09 -0.25 -1.05
N ASN A 589 33.40 -0.33 -0.85
CA ASN A 589 34.34 -0.92 -1.80
C ASN A 589 35.24 -1.93 -1.10
N LEU A 590 35.07 -3.21 -1.43
CA LEU A 590 35.88 -4.31 -0.90
C LEU A 590 36.64 -4.98 -2.04
N ASN A 591 37.97 -4.94 -1.97
CA ASN A 591 38.82 -5.64 -2.93
C ASN A 591 39.82 -6.56 -2.22
N LEU A 592 39.57 -7.86 -2.34
CA LEU A 592 40.37 -8.96 -1.80
C LEU A 592 41.03 -9.81 -2.91
N SER A 593 40.97 -9.33 -4.17
CA SER A 593 41.40 -10.11 -5.33
C SER A 593 42.90 -10.45 -5.35
N LYS A 594 43.29 -11.49 -6.07
CA LYS A 594 44.70 -11.90 -6.25
C LYS A 594 45.40 -12.17 -4.92
N ASN A 595 44.84 -13.12 -4.18
CA ASN A 595 45.37 -13.63 -2.91
C ASN A 595 45.30 -15.17 -2.91
N GLY A 596 45.62 -15.80 -1.78
CA GLY A 596 45.45 -17.24 -1.54
C GLY A 596 44.28 -17.57 -0.62
N LEU A 597 43.23 -16.73 -0.56
CA LEU A 597 42.06 -16.94 0.31
C LEU A 597 41.34 -18.23 -0.07
N SER A 598 40.90 -19.01 0.91
CA SER A 598 40.40 -20.37 0.73
C SER A 598 39.20 -20.68 1.61
N GLY A 599 38.35 -21.64 1.23
CA GLY A 599 37.11 -21.95 1.96
C GLY A 599 35.90 -21.27 1.32
N GLY A 600 34.73 -21.38 1.96
CA GLY A 600 33.49 -20.78 1.46
C GLY A 600 33.43 -19.27 1.59
N VAL A 601 32.66 -18.62 0.72
CA VAL A 601 32.27 -17.21 0.90
C VAL A 601 31.22 -17.16 2.01
N PRO A 602 31.41 -16.37 3.09
CA PRO A 602 30.50 -16.35 4.22
C PRO A 602 29.15 -15.71 3.83
N PRO A 603 28.00 -16.29 4.24
CA PRO A 603 26.67 -15.70 4.02
C PRO A 603 26.54 -14.27 4.58
N ASP A 604 27.21 -14.00 5.70
CA ASP A 604 27.26 -12.71 6.40
C ASP A 604 27.81 -11.55 5.51
N LEU A 605 28.48 -11.85 4.40
CA LEU A 605 28.88 -10.84 3.42
C LEU A 605 27.67 -10.17 2.75
N GLY A 606 26.54 -10.87 2.68
CA GLY A 606 25.26 -10.33 2.18
C GLY A 606 24.61 -9.29 3.09
N ASP A 607 25.12 -9.08 4.31
CA ASP A 607 24.63 -8.06 5.25
C ASP A 607 25.27 -6.67 5.01
N LEU A 608 26.24 -6.55 4.10
CA LEU A 608 26.91 -5.29 3.79
C LEU A 608 26.09 -4.43 2.82
N CYS A 609 24.97 -3.90 3.28
CA CYS A 609 23.96 -3.28 2.43
C CYS A 609 24.42 -2.03 1.65
N ASP A 610 25.46 -1.34 2.12
CA ASP A 610 26.05 -0.18 1.43
C ASP A 610 27.13 -0.59 0.39
N LEU A 611 27.40 -1.89 0.21
CA LEU A 611 28.42 -2.41 -0.69
C LEU A 611 28.07 -2.12 -2.15
N ARG A 612 29.00 -1.46 -2.84
CA ARG A 612 28.92 -1.06 -4.26
C ARG A 612 29.90 -1.82 -5.14
N SER A 613 31.07 -2.17 -4.59
CA SER A 613 32.09 -2.94 -5.28
C SER A 613 32.56 -4.10 -4.43
N LEU A 614 32.58 -5.29 -5.03
CA LEU A 614 33.03 -6.54 -4.41
C LEU A 614 33.93 -7.30 -5.38
N LYS A 615 35.23 -7.33 -5.10
CA LYS A 615 36.21 -8.08 -5.91
C LYS A 615 36.88 -9.13 -5.05
N ILE A 616 36.58 -10.40 -5.33
CA ILE A 616 37.17 -11.57 -4.65
C ILE A 616 37.81 -12.56 -5.64
N ASN A 617 37.97 -12.16 -6.90
CA ASN A 617 38.57 -12.93 -7.96
C ASN A 617 40.05 -13.28 -7.72
N ASP A 618 40.56 -14.29 -8.44
CA ASP A 618 41.95 -14.76 -8.33
C ASP A 618 42.30 -15.19 -6.89
N ASN A 619 41.55 -16.17 -6.36
CA ASN A 619 41.71 -16.77 -5.04
C ASN A 619 41.50 -18.30 -5.12
N LYS A 620 41.38 -18.97 -3.96
CA LYS A 620 41.07 -20.41 -3.81
C LYS A 620 39.73 -20.64 -3.10
N LEU A 621 38.79 -19.71 -3.27
CA LEU A 621 37.45 -19.79 -2.65
C LEU A 621 36.68 -20.93 -3.29
N LYS A 622 36.00 -21.74 -2.48
CA LYS A 622 35.36 -22.99 -2.92
C LYS A 622 34.02 -23.24 -2.27
N GLY A 623 33.31 -24.26 -2.76
CA GLY A 623 31.98 -24.61 -2.27
C GLY A 623 30.89 -23.70 -2.86
N GLN A 624 29.71 -23.77 -2.26
CA GLN A 624 28.55 -23.01 -2.72
C GLN A 624 28.69 -21.51 -2.44
N LEU A 625 28.43 -20.68 -3.45
CA LEU A 625 28.33 -19.24 -3.29
C LEU A 625 26.99 -18.89 -2.60
N PRO A 626 26.97 -18.11 -1.50
CA PRO A 626 25.77 -17.95 -0.69
C PRO A 626 24.76 -17.01 -1.35
N ASP A 627 23.49 -17.42 -1.30
CA ASP A 627 22.34 -16.69 -1.81
C ASP A 627 22.24 -15.25 -1.32
N ASN A 628 22.69 -14.99 -0.09
CA ASN A 628 22.67 -13.68 0.55
C ASN A 628 23.35 -12.59 -0.30
N LEU A 629 24.31 -12.94 -1.16
CA LEU A 629 24.95 -11.98 -2.07
C LEU A 629 24.00 -11.44 -3.14
N THR A 630 22.98 -12.21 -3.51
CA THR A 630 21.93 -11.78 -4.45
C THR A 630 21.00 -10.73 -3.85
N MET A 631 21.13 -10.47 -2.54
CA MET A 631 20.29 -9.55 -1.77
C MET A 631 20.94 -8.18 -1.54
N LEU A 632 22.14 -7.95 -2.08
CA LEU A 632 22.88 -6.68 -1.97
C LEU A 632 22.38 -5.67 -3.02
N PRO A 633 21.65 -4.61 -2.61
CA PRO A 633 20.90 -3.77 -3.56
C PRO A 633 21.76 -2.74 -4.29
N ASN A 634 22.94 -2.41 -3.76
CA ASN A 634 23.78 -1.30 -4.23
C ASN A 634 24.98 -1.73 -5.08
N LEU A 635 25.13 -3.02 -5.38
CA LEU A 635 26.24 -3.51 -6.20
C LEU A 635 26.19 -2.91 -7.61
N GLU A 636 27.31 -2.34 -8.05
CA GLU A 636 27.40 -1.64 -9.32
C GLU A 636 27.95 -2.58 -10.42
N VAL A 637 27.30 -2.58 -11.59
CA VAL A 637 27.76 -3.32 -12.78
C VAL A 637 29.20 -2.91 -13.12
N GLY A 638 30.05 -3.89 -13.43
CA GLY A 638 31.48 -3.68 -13.69
C GLY A 638 32.36 -3.51 -12.44
N LYS A 639 31.77 -3.53 -11.24
CA LYS A 639 32.50 -3.45 -9.95
C LYS A 639 32.42 -4.73 -9.10
N VAL A 640 31.88 -5.80 -9.67
CA VAL A 640 31.77 -7.13 -9.04
C VAL A 640 32.62 -8.13 -9.83
N ASP A 641 33.42 -8.95 -9.15
CA ASP A 641 34.22 -10.01 -9.79
C ASP A 641 34.48 -11.19 -8.82
N PHE A 642 34.01 -12.38 -9.22
CA PHE A 642 34.16 -13.67 -8.52
C PHE A 642 35.09 -14.64 -9.29
N GLY A 643 35.64 -14.24 -10.44
CA GLY A 643 36.34 -15.13 -11.37
C GLY A 643 37.62 -15.74 -10.82
N ASN A 644 38.13 -16.78 -11.48
CA ASN A 644 39.38 -17.46 -11.12
C ASN A 644 39.40 -17.91 -9.64
N ASN A 645 38.45 -18.78 -9.27
CA ASN A 645 38.31 -19.40 -7.95
C ASN A 645 37.95 -20.90 -8.13
N GLU A 646 37.69 -21.60 -7.02
CA GLU A 646 37.27 -23.01 -6.96
C GLU A 646 35.77 -23.15 -6.62
N ILE A 647 34.94 -22.15 -6.94
CA ILE A 647 33.49 -22.16 -6.65
C ILE A 647 32.82 -23.20 -7.54
N ASP A 648 32.23 -24.23 -6.93
CA ASP A 648 31.72 -25.42 -7.62
C ASP A 648 30.20 -25.54 -7.61
N SER A 649 29.52 -24.71 -6.83
CA SER A 649 28.06 -24.72 -6.71
C SER A 649 27.50 -23.31 -6.62
N LEU A 650 26.37 -23.11 -7.29
CA LEU A 650 25.54 -21.92 -7.21
C LEU A 650 24.11 -22.31 -7.58
N ASN A 651 23.14 -21.61 -6.99
CA ASN A 651 21.73 -21.89 -7.25
C ASN A 651 21.12 -20.91 -8.25
N ASP A 652 19.85 -21.12 -8.58
CA ASP A 652 19.15 -20.33 -9.62
C ASP A 652 18.99 -18.85 -9.25
N LYS A 653 19.15 -18.47 -7.96
CA LYS A 653 19.07 -17.08 -7.51
C LYS A 653 20.17 -16.19 -8.09
N PHE A 654 21.29 -16.79 -8.48
CA PHE A 654 22.40 -16.09 -9.13
C PHE A 654 22.05 -15.52 -10.50
N ILE A 655 20.83 -15.76 -11.01
CA ILE A 655 20.25 -15.02 -12.13
C ILE A 655 20.29 -13.49 -11.92
N TRP A 656 20.30 -13.03 -10.66
CA TRP A 656 20.51 -11.62 -10.27
C TRP A 656 21.82 -11.03 -10.78
N PHE A 657 22.86 -11.85 -10.89
CA PHE A 657 24.20 -11.40 -11.29
C PHE A 657 24.44 -11.48 -12.80
N CYS A 658 23.55 -12.08 -13.59
CA CYS A 658 23.71 -12.11 -15.04
C CYS A 658 23.87 -10.70 -15.67
N PRO A 659 23.21 -9.62 -15.18
CA PRO A 659 23.43 -8.28 -15.70
C PRO A 659 24.85 -7.74 -15.51
N PHE A 660 25.64 -8.35 -14.62
CA PHE A 660 27.01 -7.94 -14.36
C PHE A 660 27.99 -8.52 -15.39
N GLY A 661 27.50 -9.35 -16.33
CA GLY A 661 28.27 -10.04 -17.35
C GLY A 661 28.76 -11.41 -16.90
N ASP A 662 28.92 -12.33 -17.85
CA ASP A 662 29.40 -13.70 -17.58
C ASP A 662 30.83 -13.72 -17.03
N SER A 663 31.66 -12.77 -17.46
CA SER A 663 33.07 -12.66 -17.09
C SER A 663 33.31 -12.59 -15.57
N ILE A 664 32.33 -12.16 -14.77
CA ILE A 664 32.46 -12.10 -13.31
C ILE A 664 32.60 -13.50 -12.68
N PHE A 665 32.24 -14.57 -13.39
CA PHE A 665 32.32 -15.95 -12.90
C PHE A 665 33.35 -16.81 -13.63
N ARG A 666 34.09 -16.24 -14.60
CA ARG A 666 35.04 -16.98 -15.45
C ARG A 666 35.99 -17.86 -14.63
N SER A 667 36.38 -18.99 -15.21
CA SER A 667 37.37 -19.92 -14.62
C SER A 667 37.01 -20.41 -13.21
N ASN A 668 35.73 -20.55 -12.90
CA ASN A 668 35.23 -21.33 -11.77
C ASN A 668 34.64 -22.66 -12.27
N PRO A 669 34.68 -23.75 -11.49
CA PRO A 669 33.98 -24.98 -11.85
C PRO A 669 32.47 -24.78 -12.09
N ALA A 670 31.83 -23.85 -11.38
CA ALA A 670 30.42 -23.50 -11.56
C ALA A 670 30.13 -22.55 -12.74
N TYR A 671 31.14 -22.15 -13.54
CA TYR A 671 30.95 -21.18 -14.62
C TYR A 671 29.91 -21.64 -15.66
N ASP A 672 29.94 -22.91 -16.09
CA ASP A 672 28.95 -23.44 -17.03
C ASP A 672 27.54 -23.48 -16.43
N ARG A 673 27.43 -23.69 -15.11
CA ARG A 673 26.14 -23.61 -14.40
C ARG A 673 25.63 -22.17 -14.37
N PHE A 674 26.49 -21.19 -14.13
CA PHE A 674 26.14 -19.76 -14.19
C PHE A 674 25.71 -19.35 -15.60
N LEU A 675 26.46 -19.76 -16.62
CA LEU A 675 26.06 -19.59 -18.02
C LEU A 675 24.71 -20.26 -18.29
N GLY A 676 24.48 -21.47 -17.78
CA GLY A 676 23.18 -22.15 -17.86
C GLY A 676 22.05 -21.29 -17.29
N ILE A 677 22.22 -20.75 -16.08
CA ILE A 677 21.23 -19.85 -15.45
C ILE A 677 21.01 -18.58 -16.28
N CYS A 678 22.07 -17.98 -16.81
CA CYS A 678 21.96 -16.76 -17.62
C CYS A 678 21.41 -17.03 -19.03
N ASN A 679 21.69 -18.18 -19.63
CA ASN A 679 21.22 -18.57 -20.96
C ASN A 679 19.71 -18.85 -20.97
N VAL A 680 19.13 -19.26 -19.83
CA VAL A 680 17.68 -19.37 -19.70
C VAL A 680 16.99 -18.00 -19.88
N LYS A 681 17.69 -16.86 -19.64
CA LYS A 681 17.17 -15.49 -19.88
C LYS A 681 16.82 -15.20 -21.35
N CYS A 682 17.37 -15.94 -22.30
CA CYS A 682 17.31 -15.60 -23.74
C CYS A 682 16.55 -16.62 -24.60
N SER A 683 16.18 -17.77 -24.02
CA SER A 683 15.69 -18.93 -24.78
C SER A 683 14.23 -18.86 -25.22
N GLY A 684 13.50 -17.79 -24.87
CA GLY A 684 12.08 -17.67 -25.21
C GLY A 684 11.16 -18.71 -24.56
N LYS A 685 11.67 -19.59 -23.68
CA LYS A 685 10.79 -20.39 -22.82
C LYS A 685 9.97 -19.45 -21.94
N GLU A 686 8.66 -19.48 -22.15
CA GLU A 686 7.68 -18.96 -21.20
C GLU A 686 7.92 -19.70 -19.89
N PHE A 687 8.26 -18.95 -18.85
CA PHE A 687 8.13 -19.44 -17.49
C PHE A 687 6.65 -19.24 -17.18
N GLU A 688 5.87 -20.32 -17.23
CA GLU A 688 4.41 -20.27 -17.31
C GLU A 688 3.73 -19.84 -16.00
N SER A 689 4.44 -19.65 -14.88
CA SER A 689 3.82 -19.06 -13.68
C SER A 689 4.80 -18.53 -12.61
N LEU A 690 4.28 -17.69 -11.72
CA LEU A 690 4.91 -17.26 -10.45
C LEU A 690 5.44 -18.41 -9.57
N LYS A 691 4.96 -19.66 -9.75
CA LYS A 691 5.46 -20.83 -9.00
C LYS A 691 6.90 -21.19 -9.33
N ASP A 692 7.41 -20.81 -10.51
CA ASP A 692 8.80 -21.04 -10.92
C ASP A 692 9.80 -20.10 -10.19
N PHE A 693 9.27 -19.09 -9.50
CA PHE A 693 10.02 -18.07 -8.78
C PHE A 693 9.67 -18.01 -7.28
N ALA A 694 9.14 -19.09 -6.70
CA ALA A 694 8.83 -19.16 -5.26
C ALA A 694 10.05 -18.81 -4.36
N TRP A 695 11.27 -18.99 -4.87
CA TRP A 695 12.50 -18.60 -4.21
C TRP A 695 12.72 -17.08 -4.18
N ILE A 696 12.22 -16.30 -5.15
CA ILE A 696 12.28 -14.83 -5.13
C ILE A 696 11.41 -14.33 -3.98
N GLU A 697 10.22 -14.90 -3.80
CA GLU A 697 9.34 -14.63 -2.67
C GLU A 697 10.01 -14.98 -1.32
N ASP A 698 10.69 -16.13 -1.23
CA ASP A 698 11.48 -16.53 -0.05
C ASP A 698 12.73 -15.66 0.19
N THR A 699 13.39 -15.20 -0.87
CA THR A 699 14.59 -14.35 -0.78
C THR A 699 14.24 -12.93 -0.35
N ILE A 700 13.13 -12.39 -0.84
CA ILE A 700 12.58 -11.10 -0.41
C ILE A 700 12.06 -11.19 1.04
N LYS A 701 11.51 -12.34 1.46
CA LYS A 701 11.11 -12.60 2.87
C LYS A 701 12.25 -12.54 3.89
N HIS A 702 13.50 -12.67 3.44
CA HIS A 702 14.68 -12.70 4.32
C HIS A 702 15.62 -11.50 4.08
N LEU A 703 15.21 -10.50 3.29
CA LEU A 703 16.01 -9.30 3.01
C LEU A 703 16.22 -8.49 4.30
N ASN A 704 17.40 -8.65 4.94
CA ASN A 704 17.81 -7.87 6.10
C ASN A 704 18.42 -6.50 5.73
N CYS A 705 18.55 -6.19 4.44
CA CYS A 705 19.20 -4.97 3.98
C CYS A 705 18.26 -3.78 3.84
N LYS A 706 18.28 -2.90 4.83
CA LYS A 706 17.60 -1.60 4.83
C LYS A 706 18.48 -0.56 4.13
N LEU A 707 18.05 -0.06 2.97
CA LEU A 707 18.69 1.10 2.32
C LEU A 707 18.73 2.27 3.31
N SER A 708 19.87 2.98 3.36
CA SER A 708 20.21 3.95 4.43
C SER A 708 19.18 5.09 4.61
N ASN A 709 18.39 5.39 3.57
CA ASN A 709 17.34 6.42 3.58
C ASN A 709 15.90 5.88 3.58
N CYS A 710 15.70 4.56 3.63
CA CYS A 710 14.41 3.92 3.41
C CYS A 710 13.92 3.28 4.71
N GLU A 711 12.64 3.47 5.06
CA GLU A 711 12.03 2.79 6.19
C GLU A 711 11.63 1.36 5.80
N PHE A 712 11.10 1.21 4.59
CA PHE A 712 10.85 -0.05 3.90
C PHE A 712 11.48 0.00 2.51
N THR A 713 12.02 -1.13 2.05
CA THR A 713 12.54 -1.27 0.69
C THR A 713 11.81 -2.44 0.05
N ASP A 714 11.08 -2.21 -1.04
CA ASP A 714 10.62 -3.29 -1.92
C ASP A 714 11.64 -3.43 -3.05
N VAL A 715 12.12 -4.63 -3.31
CA VAL A 715 12.96 -4.92 -4.48
C VAL A 715 12.32 -6.07 -5.24
N HIS A 716 11.93 -5.84 -6.49
CA HIS A 716 11.45 -6.88 -7.40
C HIS A 716 12.41 -7.03 -8.57
N ALA A 717 12.38 -8.18 -9.21
CA ALA A 717 13.00 -8.37 -10.50
C ALA A 717 12.19 -9.37 -11.30
N GLY A 718 12.20 -9.22 -12.62
CA GLY A 718 11.42 -10.07 -13.49
C GLY A 718 11.80 -9.89 -14.95
N PHE A 719 10.97 -10.46 -15.82
CA PHE A 719 11.09 -10.28 -17.26
C PHE A 719 9.83 -9.64 -17.79
N VAL A 720 9.98 -8.72 -18.74
CA VAL A 720 8.86 -8.13 -19.45
C VAL A 720 9.18 -8.07 -20.94
N ASN A 721 8.15 -8.22 -21.77
CA ASN A 721 8.29 -8.06 -23.21
C ASN A 721 8.16 -6.59 -23.58
N VAL A 722 9.27 -5.92 -23.90
CA VAL A 722 9.27 -4.56 -24.46
C VAL A 722 9.25 -4.68 -25.99
N ARG A 723 8.12 -4.35 -26.62
CA ARG A 723 7.92 -4.46 -28.09
C ARG A 723 8.40 -5.80 -28.69
N ASN A 724 7.97 -6.92 -28.09
CA ASN A 724 8.33 -8.30 -28.45
C ASN A 724 9.78 -8.70 -28.15
N VAL A 725 10.53 -7.90 -27.40
CA VAL A 725 11.86 -8.25 -26.89
C VAL A 725 11.78 -8.50 -25.39
N LYS A 726 12.17 -9.70 -24.96
CA LYS A 726 12.21 -10.07 -23.53
C LYS A 726 13.38 -9.36 -22.86
N VAL A 727 13.10 -8.46 -21.92
CA VAL A 727 14.11 -7.73 -21.14
C VAL A 727 14.00 -8.07 -19.67
N PHE A 728 15.13 -8.07 -18.97
CA PHE A 728 15.17 -8.24 -17.52
C PHE A 728 14.96 -6.87 -16.86
N TYR A 729 14.19 -6.79 -15.78
CA TYR A 729 14.07 -5.57 -15.00
C TYR A 729 14.37 -5.81 -13.53
N THR A 730 14.90 -4.78 -12.87
CA THR A 730 14.93 -4.67 -11.40
C THR A 730 14.13 -3.45 -11.00
N HIS A 731 13.29 -3.59 -10.00
CA HIS A 731 12.39 -2.57 -9.49
C HIS A 731 12.72 -2.35 -8.03
N THR A 732 13.05 -1.13 -7.64
CA THR A 732 13.32 -0.78 -6.25
C THR A 732 12.38 0.33 -5.83
N ARG A 733 11.55 0.06 -4.82
CA ARG A 733 10.80 1.09 -4.11
C ARG A 733 11.40 1.31 -2.75
N CYS A 734 11.74 2.55 -2.48
CA CYS A 734 12.17 2.98 -1.17
C CYS A 734 11.07 3.85 -0.58
N TYR A 735 10.42 3.34 0.47
CA TYR A 735 9.40 4.07 1.21
C TYR A 735 10.07 4.85 2.31
N THR A 736 9.90 6.17 2.28
CA THR A 736 10.35 7.03 3.37
C THR A 736 9.14 7.40 4.22
N VAL A 737 8.72 6.48 5.10
CA VAL A 737 7.57 6.54 6.04
C VAL A 737 6.20 6.19 5.48
N LYS A 738 5.36 5.57 6.34
CA LYS A 738 3.92 5.40 6.16
C LYS A 738 3.28 6.78 5.94
N GLY A 739 3.06 7.13 4.68
CA GLY A 739 2.40 8.34 4.22
C GLY A 739 1.93 8.15 2.77
N PRO A 740 1.13 9.09 2.23
CA PRO A 740 0.46 8.92 0.94
C PRO A 740 1.47 8.68 -0.20
N PRO A 741 1.04 8.08 -1.33
CA PRO A 741 1.90 7.50 -2.38
C PRO A 741 2.70 8.52 -3.22
N SER A 742 3.22 9.60 -2.62
CA SER A 742 4.00 10.64 -3.30
C SER A 742 5.43 10.82 -2.79
N GLU A 743 5.87 10.12 -1.74
CA GLU A 743 7.26 10.17 -1.23
C GLU A 743 7.92 8.79 -1.06
N TYR A 744 7.64 7.89 -2.01
CA TYR A 744 8.58 6.80 -2.30
C TYR A 744 9.53 7.24 -3.41
N SER A 745 10.76 6.75 -3.41
CA SER A 745 11.51 6.67 -4.68
C SER A 745 11.13 5.35 -5.32
N ASP A 746 10.72 5.40 -6.57
CA ASP A 746 10.42 4.25 -7.40
C ASP A 746 11.41 4.29 -8.55
N GLU A 747 12.22 3.25 -8.67
CA GLU A 747 13.24 3.11 -9.70
C GLU A 747 13.11 1.73 -10.37
N VAL A 748 12.86 1.70 -11.67
CA VAL A 748 12.85 0.48 -12.48
C VAL A 748 14.02 0.55 -13.46
N LYS A 749 14.97 -0.37 -13.35
CA LYS A 749 16.09 -0.53 -14.30
C LYS A 749 15.79 -1.68 -15.24
N PHE A 750 15.85 -1.44 -16.54
CA PHE A 750 15.72 -2.45 -17.58
C PHE A 750 17.10 -2.84 -18.10
N TYR A 751 17.33 -4.11 -18.38
CA TYR A 751 18.59 -4.67 -18.86
C TYR A 751 18.34 -5.59 -20.05
N ASP A 752 19.31 -5.64 -20.98
CA ASP A 752 19.27 -6.58 -22.09
C ASP A 752 19.69 -8.00 -21.66
N CYS A 753 19.59 -8.92 -22.61
CA CYS A 753 20.01 -10.31 -22.48
C CYS A 753 21.50 -10.50 -22.13
N GLY A 754 22.36 -9.53 -22.48
CA GLY A 754 23.79 -9.52 -22.15
C GLY A 754 24.12 -8.79 -20.85
N GLY A 755 23.11 -8.22 -20.18
CA GLY A 755 23.26 -7.48 -18.94
C GLY A 755 23.48 -5.98 -19.03
N HIS A 756 23.50 -5.42 -20.23
CA HIS A 756 23.68 -3.99 -20.41
C HIS A 756 22.43 -3.26 -19.92
N LEU A 757 22.63 -2.22 -19.08
CA LEU A 757 21.56 -1.34 -18.62
C LEU A 757 20.94 -0.63 -19.82
N LEU A 758 19.69 -0.96 -20.11
CA LEU A 758 18.91 -0.40 -21.20
C LEU A 758 18.28 0.92 -20.81
N GLU A 759 17.66 1.04 -19.63
CA GLU A 759 16.91 2.25 -19.20
C GLU A 759 16.75 2.30 -17.68
N VAL A 760 16.61 3.50 -17.11
CA VAL A 760 16.18 3.72 -15.72
C VAL A 760 14.89 4.56 -15.74
N VAL A 761 13.82 4.06 -15.15
CA VAL A 761 12.51 4.72 -15.08
C VAL A 761 12.21 5.06 -13.63
N ASN A 762 12.06 6.36 -13.35
CA ASN A 762 11.77 6.85 -12.01
C ASN A 762 10.29 7.23 -11.83
N ASN A 763 9.89 7.53 -10.59
CA ASN A 763 8.52 7.88 -10.19
C ASN A 763 7.83 8.96 -11.07
N THR A 764 8.57 9.93 -11.57
CA THR A 764 8.05 11.01 -12.44
C THR A 764 7.83 10.57 -13.90
N ASP A 765 8.42 9.45 -14.33
CA ASP A 765 8.45 9.00 -15.72
C ASP A 765 7.62 7.74 -15.99
N LYS A 766 6.98 7.17 -14.95
CA LYS A 766 6.13 5.97 -15.02
C LYS A 766 5.07 6.06 -16.13
N ASN A 767 4.30 7.14 -16.14
CA ASN A 767 3.27 7.36 -17.16
C ASN A 767 3.90 7.60 -18.54
N ASN A 768 5.09 8.20 -18.63
CA ASN A 768 5.74 8.48 -19.90
C ASN A 768 6.26 7.20 -20.56
N PHE A 769 6.92 6.31 -19.82
CA PHE A 769 7.47 5.05 -20.34
C PHE A 769 6.39 4.14 -20.96
N ALA A 770 5.26 3.97 -20.29
CA ALA A 770 4.17 3.11 -20.75
C ALA A 770 3.19 3.81 -21.73
N THR A 771 2.67 5.01 -21.41
CA THR A 771 1.66 5.68 -22.27
C THR A 771 2.23 6.60 -23.35
N MET A 772 3.38 7.24 -23.12
CA MET A 772 3.96 8.19 -24.09
C MET A 772 4.89 7.52 -25.12
N TYR A 773 5.45 6.33 -24.84
CA TYR A 773 6.42 5.69 -25.75
C TYR A 773 6.04 4.30 -26.28
N HIS A 774 4.90 3.71 -25.89
CA HIS A 774 4.46 2.37 -26.36
C HIS A 774 5.55 1.29 -26.23
N ALA A 775 6.30 1.29 -25.12
CA ALA A 775 7.34 0.29 -24.86
C ALA A 775 6.71 -1.02 -24.34
N ILE A 776 5.80 -0.88 -23.36
CA ILE A 776 4.90 -1.92 -22.80
C ILE A 776 3.54 -1.26 -22.54
N THR A 777 2.47 -2.03 -22.33
CA THR A 777 1.16 -1.41 -22.00
C THR A 777 1.20 -0.80 -20.59
N GLN A 778 0.33 0.17 -20.31
CA GLN A 778 0.17 0.71 -18.95
C GLN A 778 -0.20 -0.39 -17.97
N GLU A 779 -1.02 -1.34 -18.42
CA GLU A 779 -1.38 -2.55 -17.68
C GLU A 779 -0.15 -3.44 -17.43
N ASP A 780 0.69 -3.71 -18.43
CA ASP A 780 1.93 -4.47 -18.24
C ASP A 780 2.88 -3.79 -17.26
N PHE A 781 3.07 -2.46 -17.36
CA PHE A 781 3.91 -1.70 -16.44
C PHE A 781 3.34 -1.66 -15.02
N ASP A 782 2.03 -1.46 -14.91
CA ASP A 782 1.34 -1.50 -13.62
C ASP A 782 1.34 -2.92 -13.06
N ASN A 783 1.35 -3.98 -13.88
CA ASN A 783 1.51 -5.36 -13.43
C ASN A 783 2.94 -5.69 -12.97
N LEU A 784 3.98 -5.01 -13.49
CA LEU A 784 5.33 -5.06 -12.88
C LEU A 784 5.30 -4.71 -11.39
N ALA A 785 4.30 -3.92 -10.95
CA ALA A 785 4.10 -3.50 -9.57
C ALA A 785 3.56 -4.58 -8.64
N TYR A 786 2.91 -5.63 -9.17
CA TYR A 786 2.03 -6.53 -8.40
C TYR A 786 2.47 -8.00 -8.41
N ASP A 787 3.55 -8.37 -9.09
CA ASP A 787 3.90 -9.79 -9.23
C ASP A 787 4.41 -10.44 -7.93
N ILE A 788 5.05 -9.69 -7.00
CA ILE A 788 5.43 -10.18 -5.65
C ILE A 788 5.38 -9.01 -4.65
N LYS A 789 4.84 -9.19 -3.43
CA LYS A 789 4.84 -8.17 -2.35
C LYS A 789 5.50 -8.70 -1.07
N TRP A 790 6.46 -7.97 -0.50
CA TRP A 790 6.76 -8.07 0.93
C TRP A 790 7.44 -6.83 1.51
N THR A 791 7.12 -6.51 2.76
CA THR A 791 7.69 -5.40 3.55
C THR A 791 8.62 -5.98 4.62
N CYS A 792 9.88 -5.50 4.71
CA CYS A 792 10.77 -5.86 5.82
C CYS A 792 10.10 -5.55 7.18
N GLY A 793 10.05 -6.53 8.08
CA GLY A 793 9.77 -6.30 9.51
C GLY A 793 8.36 -6.56 10.05
N GLN A 794 7.48 -7.27 9.33
CA GLN A 794 6.24 -7.80 9.92
C GLN A 794 6.03 -9.28 9.60
N SER A 795 5.70 -10.07 10.63
CA SER A 795 5.04 -11.36 10.44
C SER A 795 3.60 -11.11 10.01
N LEU A 796 3.21 -11.58 8.82
CA LEU A 796 1.83 -11.49 8.36
C LEU A 796 1.29 -12.86 7.96
N ASN A 797 0.18 -13.19 8.62
CA ASN A 797 -0.66 -14.35 8.38
C ASN A 797 -1.18 -14.36 6.94
N SER A 798 -1.28 -15.58 6.40
CA SER A 798 -1.86 -15.91 5.11
C SER A 798 -3.30 -15.43 4.97
N SER A 799 -3.56 -14.60 3.95
CA SER A 799 -4.68 -14.71 3.00
C SER A 799 -5.02 -13.34 2.40
N THR A 800 -5.02 -13.24 1.07
CA THR A 800 -6.18 -12.89 0.22
C THR A 800 -5.67 -12.45 -1.15
N SER A 801 -6.11 -13.19 -2.18
CA SER A 801 -6.13 -12.74 -3.56
C SER A 801 -7.36 -11.85 -3.76
N THR A 802 -7.23 -10.73 -4.46
CA THR A 802 -8.30 -10.20 -5.30
C THR A 802 -7.69 -9.38 -6.45
N LYS A 803 -8.14 -9.70 -7.66
CA LYS A 803 -8.10 -8.84 -8.84
C LYS A 803 -8.99 -7.62 -8.55
N ASP A 804 -8.55 -6.42 -8.93
CA ASP A 804 -9.47 -5.36 -9.35
C ASP A 804 -8.74 -4.32 -10.23
N HIS A 805 -9.22 -4.20 -11.46
CA HIS A 805 -8.88 -3.14 -12.41
C HIS A 805 -9.47 -1.81 -11.93
N VAL A 806 -8.68 -0.74 -11.92
CA VAL A 806 -9.22 0.63 -12.02
C VAL A 806 -8.43 1.46 -13.02
N ASN A 807 -9.12 1.74 -14.11
CA ASN A 807 -8.83 2.75 -15.13
C ASN A 807 -8.72 4.16 -14.49
N ARG A 808 -7.58 4.84 -14.62
CA ARG A 808 -7.51 6.31 -14.42
C ARG A 808 -6.64 6.99 -15.47
N SER A 809 -7.31 7.71 -16.37
CA SER A 809 -6.71 8.59 -17.37
C SER A 809 -6.54 10.03 -16.87
N LYS A 810 -5.35 10.59 -17.17
CA LYS A 810 -5.00 12.00 -17.50
C LYS A 810 -5.01 13.11 -16.43
N LYS A 811 -3.84 13.78 -16.28
CA LYS A 811 -3.64 15.24 -16.61
C LYS A 811 -2.13 15.68 -16.64
N TRP A 812 -1.70 16.10 -17.85
CA TRP A 812 -0.73 17.11 -18.38
C TRP A 812 0.41 17.79 -17.57
N ARG A 813 1.61 17.93 -18.21
CA ARG A 813 2.11 19.18 -18.89
C ARG A 813 3.48 18.99 -19.60
N GLY A 814 3.60 19.51 -20.84
CA GLY A 814 4.83 19.65 -21.64
C GLY A 814 4.61 19.19 -23.10
N VAL A 815 4.31 20.12 -24.02
CA VAL A 815 3.93 19.76 -25.41
C VAL A 815 5.17 19.46 -26.25
N ALA A 816 5.60 18.20 -26.23
CA ALA A 816 6.26 17.54 -27.36
C ALA A 816 5.21 16.67 -28.07
N PHE A 817 5.19 16.69 -29.40
CA PHE A 817 4.27 15.85 -30.17
C PHE A 817 4.91 14.47 -30.38
N LYS A 818 4.14 13.40 -30.15
CA LYS A 818 4.65 12.01 -30.14
C LYS A 818 4.84 11.46 -31.56
N LEU A 819 5.93 10.72 -31.78
CA LEU A 819 6.16 9.91 -32.98
C LEU A 819 5.73 8.46 -32.74
N ASP A 820 4.83 7.94 -33.58
CA ASP A 820 4.46 6.53 -33.58
C ASP A 820 5.36 5.76 -34.55
N PHE A 821 6.14 4.82 -34.00
CA PHE A 821 6.99 3.91 -34.76
C PHE A 821 6.24 2.60 -35.01
N SER A 822 6.28 2.09 -36.24
CA SER A 822 5.74 0.77 -36.54
C SER A 822 6.54 -0.30 -35.77
N PRO A 823 5.87 -1.26 -35.11
CA PRO A 823 6.54 -2.36 -34.43
C PRO A 823 7.32 -3.20 -35.47
N ASN A 824 8.65 -3.11 -35.37
CA ASN A 824 9.67 -3.94 -36.01
C ASN A 824 9.34 -4.49 -37.42
N PRO A 825 9.73 -3.80 -38.51
CA PRO A 825 9.94 -4.50 -39.76
C PRO A 825 11.32 -5.14 -39.72
N ALA A 826 11.40 -6.40 -40.14
CA ALA A 826 12.66 -7.05 -40.45
C ALA A 826 13.54 -6.13 -41.34
N ILE A 827 14.86 -6.12 -41.05
CA ILE A 827 15.95 -5.53 -41.85
C ILE A 827 16.21 -4.03 -41.58
N GLU A 828 17.18 -3.75 -40.68
CA GLU A 828 18.06 -2.56 -40.62
C GLU A 828 17.43 -1.16 -40.59
N LYS A 829 16.10 -1.04 -40.60
CA LYS A 829 15.37 0.21 -40.74
C LYS A 829 14.14 0.25 -39.84
N THR A 830 13.72 1.44 -39.44
CA THR A 830 12.48 1.65 -38.69
C THR A 830 11.72 2.85 -39.25
N THR A 831 10.39 2.73 -39.31
CA THR A 831 9.52 3.76 -39.91
C THR A 831 8.67 4.40 -38.83
N CYS A 832 8.65 5.74 -38.77
CA CYS A 832 7.67 6.50 -37.98
C CYS A 832 6.71 7.27 -38.86
N VAL A 833 5.48 7.42 -38.37
CA VAL A 833 4.44 8.22 -39.01
C VAL A 833 4.66 9.70 -38.65
N ILE A 834 4.60 10.57 -39.65
CA ILE A 834 4.67 12.04 -39.49
C ILE A 834 3.48 12.72 -40.17
N PRO A 835 2.97 13.86 -39.64
CA PRO A 835 1.91 14.64 -40.27
C PRO A 835 2.25 15.09 -41.71
N GLU A 836 1.26 15.12 -42.61
CA GLU A 836 1.42 15.48 -44.04
C GLU A 836 2.00 16.88 -44.29
N PHE A 837 1.94 17.79 -43.29
CA PHE A 837 2.42 19.17 -43.40
C PHE A 837 3.93 19.35 -43.08
N PHE A 838 4.73 18.28 -43.07
CA PHE A 838 6.17 18.35 -42.79
C PHE A 838 6.96 19.01 -43.95
N GLU A 839 7.80 20.02 -43.66
CA GLU A 839 8.72 20.64 -44.62
C GLU A 839 9.70 19.64 -45.25
N THR A 840 10.29 19.99 -46.40
CA THR A 840 11.04 19.07 -47.27
C THR A 840 12.24 18.36 -46.61
N ASN A 841 12.84 18.87 -45.52
CA ASN A 841 14.02 18.26 -44.86
C ASN A 841 14.04 18.46 -43.31
N PRO A 842 13.53 17.53 -42.48
CA PRO A 842 13.62 17.63 -41.03
C PRO A 842 15.03 17.32 -40.46
N ILE A 843 15.39 17.94 -39.33
CA ILE A 843 16.62 17.60 -38.60
C ILE A 843 16.31 16.47 -37.63
N ILE A 844 17.03 15.35 -37.74
CA ILE A 844 16.85 14.16 -36.90
C ILE A 844 18.10 13.95 -36.04
N ALA A 845 17.91 13.80 -34.73
CA ALA A 845 18.94 13.42 -33.79
C ALA A 845 18.52 12.13 -33.07
N LEU A 846 19.43 11.17 -32.99
CA LEU A 846 19.28 10.01 -32.12
C LEU A 846 20.15 10.21 -30.90
N THR A 847 19.59 10.08 -29.70
CA THR A 847 20.37 10.16 -28.47
C THR A 847 20.22 8.88 -27.68
N ASN A 848 21.32 8.22 -27.31
CA ASN A 848 21.25 7.08 -26.40
C ASN A 848 21.05 7.54 -24.94
N ASN A 849 20.90 6.58 -24.04
CA ASN A 849 20.63 6.87 -22.63
C ASN A 849 21.84 7.41 -21.84
N LEU A 850 23.02 7.51 -22.48
CA LEU A 850 24.19 8.22 -21.96
C LEU A 850 24.28 9.66 -22.47
N GLY A 851 23.28 10.15 -23.22
CA GLY A 851 23.28 11.48 -23.82
C GLY A 851 24.15 11.62 -25.07
N GLN A 852 24.68 10.51 -25.61
CA GLN A 852 25.50 10.53 -26.82
C GLN A 852 24.60 10.65 -28.06
N VAL A 853 24.95 11.56 -28.96
CA VAL A 853 24.19 11.85 -30.18
C VAL A 853 24.75 11.05 -31.36
N PHE A 854 23.88 10.33 -32.06
CA PHE A 854 24.16 9.55 -33.25
C PHE A 854 23.50 10.20 -34.47
N SER A 855 24.23 10.22 -35.58
CA SER A 855 23.69 10.62 -36.88
C SER A 855 22.94 9.45 -37.52
N VAL A 856 21.78 9.72 -38.14
CA VAL A 856 20.94 8.69 -38.76
C VAL A 856 20.62 9.07 -40.20
N ASP A 857 20.88 8.15 -41.12
CA ASP A 857 20.44 8.28 -42.51
C ASP A 857 18.93 8.02 -42.57
N TYR A 858 18.16 8.81 -43.32
CA TYR A 858 16.71 8.64 -43.41
C TYR A 858 16.15 8.89 -44.81
N ILE A 859 15.00 8.28 -45.10
CA ILE A 859 14.20 8.50 -46.31
C ILE A 859 12.85 9.09 -45.88
N LYS A 860 12.46 10.23 -46.44
CA LYS A 860 11.17 10.88 -46.16
C LYS A 860 10.11 10.44 -47.18
N GLY A 861 9.00 9.90 -46.68
CA GLY A 861 7.77 9.64 -47.42
C GLY A 861 6.72 10.76 -47.23
N PRO A 862 5.53 10.65 -47.85
CA PRO A 862 4.46 11.65 -47.76
C PRO A 862 3.94 11.88 -46.33
N SER A 863 3.90 10.82 -45.52
CA SER A 863 3.42 10.81 -44.14
C SER A 863 4.27 9.90 -43.23
N SER A 864 5.53 9.67 -43.60
CA SER A 864 6.44 8.79 -42.85
C SER A 864 7.91 9.19 -42.98
N LEU A 865 8.72 8.81 -41.99
CA LEU A 865 10.18 8.84 -42.03
C LEU A 865 10.71 7.43 -41.80
N GLU A 866 11.50 6.91 -42.73
CA GLU A 866 12.21 5.64 -42.61
C GLU A 866 13.66 5.91 -42.20
N LEU A 867 14.04 5.52 -40.98
CA LEU A 867 15.37 5.70 -40.39
C LEU A 867 16.21 4.44 -40.62
N ASN A 868 17.45 4.59 -41.08
CA ASN A 868 18.42 3.51 -41.15
C ASN A 868 19.16 3.36 -39.81
N VAL A 869 18.92 2.24 -39.13
CA VAL A 869 19.41 1.97 -37.78
C VAL A 869 20.50 0.88 -37.73
N SER A 870 20.98 0.41 -38.89
CA SER A 870 21.96 -0.70 -38.99
C SER A 870 23.29 -0.44 -38.28
N LYS A 871 23.69 0.83 -38.15
CA LYS A 871 24.95 1.24 -37.50
C LYS A 871 24.82 1.37 -35.98
N LEU A 872 23.61 1.27 -35.42
CA LEU A 872 23.37 1.41 -33.99
C LEU A 872 23.64 0.09 -33.26
N GLN A 873 24.18 0.19 -32.04
CA GLN A 873 24.30 -0.96 -31.14
C GLN A 873 22.95 -1.28 -30.51
N THR A 874 22.80 -2.50 -29.94
CA THR A 874 21.60 -2.85 -29.17
C THR A 874 21.36 -1.81 -28.06
N GLY A 875 20.16 -1.26 -27.98
CA GLY A 875 19.86 -0.20 -27.03
C GLY A 875 18.59 0.59 -27.35
N ILE A 876 18.20 1.45 -26.40
CA ILE A 876 17.10 2.39 -26.56
C ILE A 876 17.67 3.73 -26.98
N TYR A 877 17.12 4.29 -28.06
CA TYR A 877 17.50 5.61 -28.57
C TYR A 877 16.29 6.51 -28.60
N THR A 878 16.46 7.74 -28.10
CA THR A 878 15.50 8.81 -28.25
C THR A 878 15.69 9.45 -29.62
N VAL A 879 14.69 9.33 -30.48
CA VAL A 879 14.61 10.03 -31.77
C VAL A 879 13.97 11.39 -31.52
N THR A 880 14.70 12.45 -31.87
CA THR A 880 14.18 13.82 -31.88
C THR A 880 14.14 14.32 -33.30
N VAL A 881 12.95 14.73 -33.75
CA VAL A 881 12.73 15.34 -35.06
C VAL A 881 12.34 16.80 -34.85
N ARG A 882 13.16 17.72 -35.37
CA ARG A 882 12.94 19.16 -35.28
C ARG A 882 12.36 19.70 -36.59
N SER A 883 11.24 20.42 -36.50
CA SER A 883 10.61 21.12 -37.62
C SER A 883 10.21 22.55 -37.19
N ALA A 884 10.78 23.57 -37.82
CA ALA A 884 10.63 25.00 -37.50
C ALA A 884 10.72 25.34 -35.99
N ASN A 885 9.58 25.31 -35.29
CA ASN A 885 9.39 25.66 -33.87
C ASN A 885 8.78 24.53 -33.01
N GLN A 886 8.68 23.31 -33.53
CA GLN A 886 8.13 22.15 -32.83
C GLN A 886 9.13 20.99 -32.79
N PHE A 887 9.13 20.27 -31.68
CA PHE A 887 9.93 19.06 -31.49
C PHE A 887 9.00 17.87 -31.38
N TYR A 888 9.29 16.85 -32.18
CA TYR A 888 8.67 15.55 -32.09
C TYR A 888 9.65 14.58 -31.48
N THR A 889 9.20 13.78 -30.53
CA THR A 889 10.06 12.79 -29.86
C THR A 889 9.40 11.40 -29.86
N GLY A 890 10.23 10.37 -29.94
CA GLY A 890 9.81 8.99 -29.71
C GLY A 890 11.02 8.09 -29.48
N LYS A 891 10.82 6.91 -28.91
CA LYS A 891 11.89 5.96 -28.63
C LYS A 891 11.87 4.79 -29.62
N ILE A 892 13.05 4.41 -30.10
CA ILE A 892 13.28 3.19 -30.87
C ILE A 892 14.08 2.20 -30.04
N PHE A 893 13.73 0.93 -30.16
CA PHE A 893 14.50 -0.17 -29.60
C PHE A 893 15.29 -0.79 -30.75
N VAL A 894 16.61 -0.73 -30.67
CA VAL A 894 17.49 -1.43 -31.62
C VAL A 894 17.89 -2.72 -30.95
N GLN A 895 17.56 -3.85 -31.56
CA GLN A 895 18.09 -5.15 -31.16
C GLN A 895 18.96 -5.66 -32.30
N LYS A 896 20.25 -5.81 -32.04
CA LYS A 896 21.12 -6.59 -32.93
C LYS A 896 20.83 -8.06 -32.64
N ILE A 897 20.17 -8.72 -33.60
CA ILE A 897 19.92 -10.17 -33.58
C ILE A 897 21.22 -10.91 -33.83
#